data_AF-A0A927X0U0-F1
#
_entry.id   AF-A0A927X0U0-F1
#
_cell.length_a   1.000
_cell.length_b   1.000
_cell.length_c   1.000
_cell.angle_alpha   90.00
_cell.angle_beta   90.00
_cell.angle_gamma   90.00
#
_symmetry.space_group_name_H-M   'P 1'
#
loop_
_entity.id
_entity.type
_entity.pdbx_description
1 polymer ?
#
loop_
_entity_poly.entity_id
_entity_poly.type
_entity_poly.pdbx_seq_one_letter_code
_entity_poly.pdbx_strand_id
1 'polypeptide(L)'
;MKNLFKLLICLVLTFITVLTVVNSNVNELASVEADSELVAITTDDGSTIKYRNTSTNIMRLSEYNYPTQNLRACWVSHFIGSVPNYTTETKWKSDFNHVLDVMESYGLNCVIFHVRTHNNALYKSELNPVATFFSKVDFDSFDPLEWAIEATHERGMEFHAWMNPYRISTNGTTTQYVSGSIPSVNPVNDSDNLLQSGNSIILNPGIQSNRDFIVDSCMEVVENYDVDAIHFDDYFYIDGVETDKNADWKREQVDLFIEDLSNNLRTYNKNNNKTVQLGIAPSGIYRNGSYSSSATYDSNGNLKSPLYSNTSGFAHYDNYLYSDTLKWINEEWIDYIMPQTYWALSHPTASFGELSKWWSWAVKNKDVNLYLSSGFYMAADGNSYWNKNINEIRDQLLNAEMYDEVGGFAFYRYNDLQGTNTVIETGMNLLKTDYFKTKIPCDVKKYYAPLYDTVEVENVKIENNTITYDACENVRGYVVYKVANNTEVDQEDINQVYYYGTDLSVELDDTSNYSYYVSSVNLANEISEPVTEVTETPVEPEQPEIDTTLPSINIYKKNVSYSSETYMMFAVNNTNFDANENNIKMLFWNSLQDSYTKGTESYEVTTSGTTTINGTTCYIYKSNGLAPKELTDNIYARAYAEVDGEIIYSDVIKYSVLEYYYEMKEAGTMGTNLANLLDGLMNYGALAQLNFNYNTSRLANATYYKVNVVNGVLQDGFTSGRYQTTETITLTPNEAPLGMKFAYWKDSNNNVISTSKTVTLGVTKAVSYEAVYEEDLGVTVLDEITIDVEQYKDIDTTLVPTTVTLSSGLITEEVEVSWDLSTYDKTKVGTQTVYGELVNSDYELEEPLTMEINVIAYTLEYDSINNEYAIIEYFGTTANETVPSTFNGIPITSIEQSAFYECTYLTSLVIPEGIESIGAYAFQYCSNLVSIELPSTLTSTGTYAYSMCSSLQNVYYNGTIENWCGISYDNLFANPMYYAQSNFYQKDNTGTWQTVTEIVIPDTVTVIKDYSFAYFRNVTSIELPSYVTTIGTESFRACRNVTSIALPSTLKSIGANAFYLCNSLKTVYNVSSLYLTTGSSNYGYIAYYASNIYSYLPE
;
A
#
# COMPACT_ATOMS: atom_id res chain seq x y z
N MET A 1 -12.45 9.53 86.79
CA MET A 1 -13.64 9.46 85.91
C MET A 1 -13.91 10.76 85.16
N LYS A 2 -14.59 11.80 85.68
CA LYS A 2 -15.00 12.98 84.87
C LYS A 2 -13.88 13.62 84.02
N ASN A 3 -12.66 13.80 84.54
CA ASN A 3 -11.55 14.35 83.76
C ASN A 3 -11.02 13.38 82.70
N LEU A 4 -11.08 12.07 82.94
CA LEU A 4 -10.73 11.03 81.96
C LEU A 4 -11.75 10.99 80.82
N PHE A 5 -13.03 11.18 81.14
CA PHE A 5 -14.11 11.26 80.14
C PHE A 5 -13.99 12.53 79.28
N LYS A 6 -13.58 13.66 79.88
CA LYS A 6 -13.21 14.87 79.12
C LYS A 6 -11.99 14.64 78.23
N LEU A 7 -10.94 13.99 78.72
CA LEU A 7 -9.74 13.69 77.93
C LEU A 7 -10.07 12.77 76.75
N LEU A 8 -10.94 11.78 76.94
CA LEU A 8 -11.42 10.89 75.89
C LEU A 8 -12.27 11.65 74.85
N ILE A 9 -13.17 12.55 75.28
CA ILE A 9 -13.93 13.41 74.37
C ILE A 9 -13.01 14.35 73.58
N CYS A 10 -12.00 14.95 74.21
CA CYS A 10 -11.02 15.78 73.51
C CYS A 10 -10.20 14.96 72.50
N LEU A 11 -9.74 13.76 72.88
CA LEU A 11 -9.02 12.85 71.96
C LEU A 11 -9.91 12.45 70.78
N VAL A 12 -11.17 12.07 71.00
CA VAL A 12 -12.11 11.71 69.93
C VAL A 12 -12.42 12.91 69.04
N LEU A 13 -12.62 14.12 69.59
CA LEU A 13 -12.82 15.33 68.78
C LEU A 13 -11.57 15.74 68.01
N THR A 14 -10.37 15.52 68.56
CA THR A 14 -9.09 15.74 67.86
C THR A 14 -8.92 14.70 66.75
N PHE A 15 -9.28 13.44 66.98
CA PHE A 15 -9.24 12.39 65.96
C PHE A 15 -10.23 12.66 64.83
N ILE A 16 -11.46 13.11 65.15
CA ILE A 16 -12.46 13.51 64.17
C ILE A 16 -12.02 14.75 63.38
N THR A 17 -11.43 15.76 64.02
CA THR A 17 -10.93 16.94 63.29
C THR A 17 -9.71 16.64 62.44
N VAL A 18 -8.80 15.76 62.87
CA VAL A 18 -7.72 15.24 62.02
C VAL A 18 -8.30 14.44 60.85
N LEU A 19 -9.30 13.57 61.06
CA LEU A 19 -9.97 12.86 59.96
C LEU A 19 -10.69 13.81 58.98
N THR A 20 -11.34 14.89 59.43
CA THR A 20 -11.95 15.86 58.50
C THR A 20 -10.93 16.76 57.80
N VAL A 21 -9.77 17.04 58.40
CA VAL A 21 -8.69 17.81 57.75
C VAL A 21 -7.87 16.94 56.80
N VAL A 22 -7.72 15.64 57.08
CA VAL A 22 -7.16 14.68 56.12
C VAL A 22 -8.14 14.43 54.97
N ASN A 23 -9.44 14.27 55.24
CA ASN A 23 -10.45 14.17 54.17
C ASN A 23 -10.70 15.49 53.41
N SER A 24 -10.22 16.65 53.86
CA SER A 24 -10.30 17.91 53.08
C SER A 24 -9.07 18.20 52.24
N ASN A 25 -7.98 17.46 52.41
CA ASN A 25 -6.66 17.73 51.82
C ASN A 25 -6.04 16.50 51.13
N VAL A 26 -6.86 15.49 50.77
CA VAL A 26 -6.44 14.26 50.07
C VAL A 26 -7.35 13.97 48.85
N ASN A 27 -8.17 14.94 48.45
CA ASN A 27 -9.09 14.85 47.30
C ASN A 27 -8.56 15.57 46.03
N GLU A 28 -7.26 15.87 45.98
CA GLU A 28 -6.59 16.59 44.88
C GLU A 28 -5.43 15.78 44.25
N LEU A 29 -5.17 14.57 44.77
CA LEU A 29 -4.23 13.59 44.20
C LEU A 29 -4.84 12.19 44.29
N ALA A 30 -5.83 11.96 43.43
CA ALA A 30 -6.35 10.64 43.11
C ALA A 30 -6.66 10.62 41.62
N SER A 31 -5.72 10.11 40.82
CA SER A 31 -5.96 9.68 39.44
C SER A 31 -6.94 8.51 39.47
N VAL A 32 -8.23 8.84 39.44
CA VAL A 32 -9.31 7.85 39.37
C VAL A 32 -9.60 7.62 37.90
N GLU A 33 -9.27 6.42 37.41
CA GLU A 33 -9.89 5.86 36.21
C GLU A 33 -11.42 5.83 36.46
N ALA A 34 -12.10 6.88 35.98
CA ALA A 34 -13.52 7.05 36.21
C ALA A 34 -14.27 6.13 35.25
N ASP A 35 -14.61 4.94 35.73
CA ASP A 35 -15.57 4.01 35.13
C ASP A 35 -16.97 4.69 35.14
N SER A 36 -17.15 5.66 34.23
CA SER A 36 -18.15 6.72 34.37
C SER A 36 -19.57 6.18 34.22
N GLU A 37 -20.37 6.24 35.29
CA GLU A 37 -21.69 5.60 35.30
C GLU A 37 -22.60 6.18 34.21
N LEU A 38 -23.12 5.34 33.31
CA LEU A 38 -24.05 5.77 32.26
C LEU A 38 -25.42 6.15 32.85
N VAL A 39 -25.78 7.43 32.75
CA VAL A 39 -27.03 8.00 33.25
C VAL A 39 -28.05 8.16 32.13
N ALA A 40 -29.31 7.82 32.38
CA ALA A 40 -30.39 8.04 31.41
C ALA A 40 -30.78 9.53 31.33
N ILE A 41 -30.85 10.09 30.13
CA ILE A 41 -31.17 11.51 29.93
C ILE A 41 -32.64 11.79 30.24
N THR A 42 -32.92 12.88 30.96
CA THR A 42 -34.27 13.34 31.33
C THR A 42 -34.50 14.79 30.93
N THR A 43 -35.69 15.11 30.42
CA THR A 43 -36.15 16.51 30.24
C THR A 43 -36.54 17.16 31.57
N ASP A 44 -36.78 18.48 31.56
CA ASP A 44 -37.07 19.29 32.76
C ASP A 44 -38.36 18.85 33.51
N ASP A 45 -39.23 18.06 32.85
CA ASP A 45 -40.42 17.44 33.46
C ASP A 45 -40.15 16.10 34.17
N GLY A 46 -38.89 15.63 34.16
CA GLY A 46 -38.45 14.37 34.74
C GLY A 46 -38.73 13.13 33.88
N SER A 47 -39.17 13.28 32.63
CA SER A 47 -39.39 12.14 31.73
C SER A 47 -38.10 11.72 31.00
N THR A 48 -37.86 10.40 30.91
CA THR A 48 -36.66 9.83 30.27
C THR A 48 -36.77 9.86 28.75
N ILE A 49 -35.74 10.36 28.06
CA ILE A 49 -35.62 10.32 26.61
C ILE A 49 -35.29 8.89 26.15
N LYS A 50 -35.83 8.45 25.00
CA LYS A 50 -35.72 7.07 24.50
C LYS A 50 -35.42 7.02 23.01
N TYR A 51 -34.69 5.97 22.60
CA TYR A 51 -34.52 5.63 21.19
C TYR A 51 -35.90 5.35 20.56
N ARG A 52 -36.13 5.90 19.37
CA ARG A 52 -37.43 5.98 18.69
C ARG A 52 -38.03 4.59 18.47
N ASN A 53 -39.31 4.45 18.80
CA ASN A 53 -40.07 3.19 18.75
C ASN A 53 -39.54 2.07 19.69
N THR A 54 -38.62 2.36 20.61
CA THR A 54 -38.09 1.38 21.58
C THR A 54 -38.52 1.67 23.03
N SER A 55 -38.25 0.74 23.94
CA SER A 55 -38.31 0.97 25.39
C SER A 55 -36.99 1.50 25.97
N THR A 56 -35.91 1.55 25.20
CA THR A 56 -34.53 1.83 25.62
C THR A 56 -34.28 3.33 25.78
N ASN A 57 -33.71 3.73 26.92
CA ASN A 57 -33.37 5.13 27.18
C ASN A 57 -32.17 5.58 26.33
N ILE A 58 -32.13 6.86 25.94
CA ILE A 58 -30.88 7.48 25.51
C ILE A 58 -30.07 7.79 26.77
N MET A 59 -28.78 7.46 26.74
CA MET A 59 -27.85 7.55 27.86
C MET A 59 -26.87 8.70 27.63
N ARG A 60 -26.19 9.11 28.69
CA ARG A 60 -25.00 9.95 28.67
C ARG A 60 -24.01 9.49 29.75
N LEU A 61 -22.76 9.90 29.66
CA LEU A 61 -21.83 9.83 30.79
C LEU A 61 -22.39 10.59 32.00
N SER A 62 -22.06 10.18 33.21
CA SER A 62 -22.43 10.89 34.45
C SER A 62 -21.76 12.26 34.54
N GLU A 63 -20.46 12.28 34.26
CA GLU A 63 -19.51 13.40 34.33
C GLU A 63 -18.77 13.54 32.98
N TYR A 64 -17.95 14.58 32.81
CA TYR A 64 -17.22 14.88 31.58
C TYR A 64 -15.91 14.07 31.50
N ASN A 65 -15.50 13.61 30.31
CA ASN A 65 -14.32 12.72 30.19
C ASN A 65 -12.98 13.45 30.05
N TYR A 66 -12.97 14.79 29.94
CA TYR A 66 -11.74 15.61 30.04
C TYR A 66 -10.57 15.18 29.10
N PRO A 67 -10.79 14.97 27.79
CA PRO A 67 -9.74 14.54 26.88
C PRO A 67 -8.63 15.61 26.71
N THR A 68 -7.40 15.16 26.53
CA THR A 68 -6.20 16.01 26.32
C THR A 68 -5.98 16.41 24.86
N GLN A 69 -6.65 15.74 23.91
CA GLN A 69 -6.80 16.15 22.52
C GLN A 69 -8.26 15.98 22.10
N ASN A 70 -8.93 17.02 21.60
CA ASN A 70 -10.18 16.87 20.84
C ASN A 70 -10.48 18.11 19.99
N LEU A 71 -11.22 17.94 18.88
CA LEU A 71 -11.69 19.08 18.10
C LEU A 71 -12.82 19.82 18.83
N ARG A 72 -12.68 21.14 19.00
CA ARG A 72 -13.67 22.04 19.60
C ARG A 72 -13.92 23.21 18.66
N ALA A 73 -14.77 22.97 17.66
CA ALA A 73 -14.88 23.84 16.48
C ALA A 73 -16.14 24.73 16.46
N CYS A 74 -16.10 25.84 15.72
CA CYS A 74 -17.29 26.63 15.39
C CYS A 74 -17.25 27.22 13.97
N TRP A 75 -18.41 27.23 13.30
CA TRP A 75 -18.56 27.81 11.97
C TRP A 75 -18.72 29.34 12.02
N VAL A 76 -17.88 30.02 11.24
CA VAL A 76 -17.82 31.48 11.10
C VAL A 76 -18.02 31.84 9.62
N SER A 77 -18.96 32.73 9.31
CA SER A 77 -19.16 33.17 7.91
C SER A 77 -19.67 34.61 7.79
N HIS A 78 -19.15 35.33 6.80
CA HIS A 78 -19.73 36.59 6.31
C HIS A 78 -21.20 36.44 5.90
N PHE A 79 -21.58 35.30 5.32
CA PHE A 79 -22.92 35.09 4.76
C PHE A 79 -24.02 35.04 5.83
N ILE A 80 -23.68 34.56 7.03
CA ILE A 80 -24.55 34.56 8.22
C ILE A 80 -24.26 35.75 9.17
N GLY A 81 -23.36 36.65 8.79
CA GLY A 81 -23.03 37.86 9.54
C GLY A 81 -22.13 37.65 10.77
N SER A 82 -21.35 36.57 10.85
CA SER A 82 -20.39 36.33 11.94
C SER A 82 -19.25 37.36 11.94
N VAL A 83 -18.80 37.74 10.74
CA VAL A 83 -17.80 38.80 10.51
C VAL A 83 -18.40 39.84 9.56
N PRO A 84 -18.27 41.16 9.83
CA PRO A 84 -18.72 42.21 8.92
C PRO A 84 -17.92 42.26 7.62
N ASN A 85 -18.52 42.75 6.53
CA ASN A 85 -17.82 43.00 5.26
C ASN A 85 -16.55 43.85 5.45
N TYR A 86 -15.50 43.52 4.69
CA TYR A 86 -14.23 44.25 4.72
C TYR A 86 -14.42 45.75 4.41
N THR A 87 -13.65 46.58 5.11
CA THR A 87 -13.67 48.05 4.93
C THR A 87 -12.29 48.68 4.95
N THR A 88 -11.42 48.23 5.86
CA THR A 88 -10.01 48.62 6.03
C THR A 88 -9.31 47.53 6.83
N GLU A 89 -8.00 47.34 6.62
CA GLU A 89 -7.16 46.40 7.39
C GLU A 89 -7.39 46.50 8.89
N THR A 90 -7.27 47.69 9.49
CA THR A 90 -7.45 47.88 10.94
C THR A 90 -8.82 47.44 11.45
N LYS A 91 -9.87 47.57 10.64
CA LYS A 91 -11.22 47.13 11.01
C LYS A 91 -11.38 45.62 10.84
N TRP A 92 -10.80 45.04 9.78
CA TRP A 92 -10.72 43.59 9.62
C TRP A 92 -10.00 42.93 10.80
N LYS A 93 -8.79 43.39 11.11
CA LYS A 93 -7.99 42.90 12.23
C LYS A 93 -8.73 43.03 13.56
N SER A 94 -9.48 44.13 13.78
CA SER A 94 -10.31 44.30 14.97
C SER A 94 -11.55 43.40 15.01
N ASP A 95 -12.16 43.07 13.88
CA ASP A 95 -13.38 42.26 13.82
C ASP A 95 -13.08 40.76 13.90
N PHE A 96 -11.99 40.31 13.26
CA PHE A 96 -11.59 38.91 13.27
C PHE A 96 -10.93 38.53 14.60
N ASN A 97 -10.08 39.39 15.19
CA ASN A 97 -9.61 39.15 16.57
C ASN A 97 -10.79 39.02 17.54
N HIS A 98 -11.85 39.83 17.40
CA HIS A 98 -13.02 39.69 18.26
C HIS A 98 -13.71 38.31 18.12
N VAL A 99 -13.73 37.71 16.93
CA VAL A 99 -14.21 36.32 16.76
C VAL A 99 -13.33 35.34 17.52
N LEU A 100 -12.01 35.45 17.36
CA LEU A 100 -11.05 34.57 18.02
C LEU A 100 -11.09 34.72 19.54
N ASP A 101 -11.06 35.94 20.06
CA ASP A 101 -11.19 36.27 21.48
C ASP A 101 -12.48 35.68 22.08
N VAL A 102 -13.58 35.67 21.33
CA VAL A 102 -14.84 35.05 21.77
C VAL A 102 -14.71 33.54 21.80
N MET A 103 -14.21 32.92 20.72
CA MET A 103 -14.08 31.46 20.59
C MET A 103 -13.10 30.85 21.60
N GLU A 104 -11.91 31.44 21.72
CA GLU A 104 -10.91 31.08 22.73
C GLU A 104 -11.49 31.22 24.15
N SER A 105 -12.31 32.25 24.41
CA SER A 105 -12.97 32.40 25.70
C SER A 105 -14.06 31.34 26.00
N TYR A 106 -14.38 30.44 25.06
CA TYR A 106 -15.20 29.25 25.29
C TYR A 106 -14.37 27.94 25.24
N GLY A 107 -13.03 28.05 25.17
CA GLY A 107 -12.13 26.90 25.08
C GLY A 107 -12.18 26.17 23.73
N LEU A 108 -12.67 26.85 22.68
CA LEU A 108 -12.67 26.34 21.31
C LEU A 108 -11.27 26.45 20.70
N ASN A 109 -10.86 25.45 19.91
CA ASN A 109 -9.53 25.33 19.32
C ASN A 109 -9.54 25.23 17.78
N CYS A 110 -10.70 25.31 17.11
CA CYS A 110 -10.78 25.32 15.65
C CYS A 110 -11.79 26.35 15.11
N VAL A 111 -11.39 27.11 14.09
CA VAL A 111 -12.23 28.05 13.34
C VAL A 111 -12.59 27.44 11.98
N ILE A 112 -13.87 27.14 11.75
CA ILE A 112 -14.35 26.70 10.44
C ILE A 112 -14.82 27.93 9.67
N PHE A 113 -13.91 28.57 8.93
CA PHE A 113 -14.14 29.88 8.30
C PHE A 113 -14.52 29.77 6.82
N HIS A 114 -15.65 30.36 6.46
CA HIS A 114 -16.22 30.25 5.11
C HIS A 114 -15.45 31.12 4.09
N VAL A 115 -14.48 30.54 3.37
CA VAL A 115 -13.65 31.22 2.34
C VAL A 115 -14.29 31.26 0.94
N ARG A 116 -15.14 30.28 0.60
CA ARG A 116 -15.84 30.20 -0.70
C ARG A 116 -17.34 29.99 -0.49
N THR A 117 -18.15 31.01 -0.76
CA THR A 117 -19.59 30.99 -0.40
C THR A 117 -20.54 30.64 -1.55
N HIS A 118 -20.24 31.16 -2.74
CA HIS A 118 -21.13 31.26 -3.90
C HIS A 118 -20.27 31.38 -5.18
N ASN A 119 -19.44 30.37 -5.47
CA ASN A 119 -18.50 30.34 -6.59
C ASN A 119 -17.64 31.64 -6.65
N ASN A 120 -17.10 32.01 -5.50
CA ASN A 120 -16.40 33.26 -5.24
C ASN A 120 -15.28 33.05 -4.20
N ALA A 121 -14.33 33.98 -4.14
CA ALA A 121 -13.18 33.94 -3.23
C ALA A 121 -13.24 35.05 -2.18
N LEU A 122 -13.01 34.69 -0.92
CA LEU A 122 -12.63 35.60 0.18
C LEU A 122 -11.11 35.55 0.39
N TYR A 123 -10.36 35.52 -0.71
CA TYR A 123 -8.91 35.35 -0.81
C TYR A 123 -8.46 35.83 -2.20
N LYS A 124 -7.14 35.95 -2.43
CA LYS A 124 -6.56 36.27 -3.74
C LYS A 124 -6.62 35.05 -4.64
N SER A 125 -7.28 35.17 -5.80
CA SER A 125 -7.60 34.04 -6.67
C SER A 125 -7.55 34.45 -8.14
N GLU A 126 -6.96 33.59 -8.96
CA GLU A 126 -6.96 33.69 -10.42
C GLU A 126 -8.12 32.89 -11.03
N LEU A 127 -8.59 31.85 -10.32
CA LEU A 127 -9.70 30.99 -10.73
C LEU A 127 -11.07 31.61 -10.43
N ASN A 128 -11.20 32.34 -9.32
CA ASN A 128 -12.47 32.70 -8.71
C ASN A 128 -12.67 34.21 -8.49
N PRO A 129 -13.87 34.75 -8.78
CA PRO A 129 -14.14 36.16 -8.57
C PRO A 129 -14.17 36.54 -7.09
N VAL A 130 -13.62 37.70 -6.76
CA VAL A 130 -13.65 38.28 -5.40
C VAL A 130 -15.10 38.40 -4.89
N ALA A 131 -15.36 37.91 -3.70
CA ALA A 131 -16.69 37.95 -3.08
C ALA A 131 -17.13 39.40 -2.77
N THR A 132 -18.43 39.69 -2.82
CA THR A 132 -18.95 41.04 -2.50
C THR A 132 -18.62 41.52 -1.08
N PHE A 133 -18.39 40.61 -0.14
CA PHE A 133 -17.91 40.96 1.21
C PHE A 133 -16.50 41.55 1.22
N PHE A 134 -15.65 41.15 0.26
CA PHE A 134 -14.26 41.60 0.07
C PHE A 134 -14.10 42.60 -1.10
N SER A 135 -15.21 43.18 -1.59
CA SER A 135 -15.27 44.19 -2.68
C SER A 135 -14.50 45.52 -2.46
N LYS A 136 -13.73 45.62 -1.36
CA LYS A 136 -12.87 46.76 -0.99
C LYS A 136 -11.46 46.36 -0.57
N VAL A 137 -11.13 45.07 -0.65
CA VAL A 137 -9.78 44.57 -0.38
C VAL A 137 -8.86 45.04 -1.50
N ASP A 138 -7.64 45.41 -1.12
CA ASP A 138 -6.54 45.67 -2.03
C ASP A 138 -5.50 44.58 -1.80
N PHE A 139 -5.62 43.47 -2.54
CA PHE A 139 -4.78 42.27 -2.40
C PHE A 139 -3.31 42.48 -2.80
N ASP A 140 -2.93 43.67 -3.27
CA ASP A 140 -1.52 44.06 -3.46
C ASP A 140 -0.97 44.87 -2.27
N SER A 141 -1.84 45.25 -1.31
CA SER A 141 -1.50 45.92 -0.05
C SER A 141 -1.72 45.07 1.20
N PHE A 142 -2.74 44.19 1.21
CA PHE A 142 -3.10 43.33 2.34
C PHE A 142 -4.04 42.19 1.92
N ASP A 143 -3.68 40.93 2.18
CA ASP A 143 -4.61 39.79 2.09
C ASP A 143 -5.28 39.55 3.46
N PRO A 144 -6.63 39.60 3.54
CA PRO A 144 -7.33 39.36 4.80
C PRO A 144 -7.42 37.89 5.22
N LEU A 145 -7.24 36.91 4.31
CA LEU A 145 -7.26 35.48 4.65
C LEU A 145 -5.93 35.04 5.24
N GLU A 146 -4.81 35.38 4.58
CA GLU A 146 -3.44 35.09 5.04
C GLU A 146 -3.28 35.50 6.51
N TRP A 147 -3.54 36.76 6.82
CA TRP A 147 -3.46 37.27 8.19
C TRP A 147 -4.52 36.68 9.15
N ALA A 148 -5.68 36.24 8.64
CA ALA A 148 -6.69 35.60 9.49
C ALA A 148 -6.25 34.18 9.92
N ILE A 149 -5.51 33.48 9.07
CA ILE A 149 -4.87 32.19 9.40
C ILE A 149 -3.75 32.45 10.43
N GLU A 150 -2.83 33.38 10.16
CA GLU A 150 -1.76 33.77 11.09
C GLU A 150 -2.31 34.04 12.50
N ALA A 151 -3.33 34.90 12.63
CA ALA A 151 -3.91 35.27 13.92
C ALA A 151 -4.67 34.14 14.63
N THR A 152 -5.08 33.09 13.91
CA THR A 152 -5.67 31.85 14.45
C THR A 152 -4.57 30.91 14.94
N HIS A 153 -3.52 30.71 14.15
CA HIS A 153 -2.35 29.91 14.53
C HIS A 153 -1.55 30.52 15.70
N GLU A 154 -1.42 31.85 15.77
CA GLU A 154 -0.84 32.57 16.93
C GLU A 154 -1.50 32.13 18.25
N ARG A 155 -2.80 31.83 18.22
CA ARG A 155 -3.58 31.35 19.38
C ARG A 155 -3.54 29.83 19.56
N GLY A 156 -2.74 29.07 18.81
CA GLY A 156 -2.74 27.61 18.86
C GLY A 156 -4.10 27.00 18.49
N MET A 157 -4.85 27.67 17.61
CA MET A 157 -6.11 27.20 17.06
C MET A 157 -5.91 26.78 15.60
N GLU A 158 -6.68 25.80 15.12
CA GLU A 158 -6.71 25.42 13.70
C GLU A 158 -7.64 26.32 12.87
N PHE A 159 -7.29 26.50 11.59
CA PHE A 159 -8.07 27.21 10.59
C PHE A 159 -8.55 26.25 9.48
N HIS A 160 -9.83 25.89 9.53
CA HIS A 160 -10.46 25.01 8.55
C HIS A 160 -11.16 25.87 7.48
N ALA A 161 -10.66 25.84 6.25
CA ALA A 161 -11.17 26.60 5.13
C ALA A 161 -12.49 26.00 4.62
N TRP A 162 -13.61 26.57 5.08
CA TRP A 162 -14.93 26.16 4.64
C TRP A 162 -15.24 26.70 3.24
N MET A 163 -15.44 25.77 2.33
CA MET A 163 -15.80 26.01 0.94
C MET A 163 -17.15 25.39 0.66
N ASN A 164 -17.99 26.09 -0.11
CA ASN A 164 -19.09 25.46 -0.80
C ASN A 164 -18.65 25.07 -2.22
N PRO A 165 -18.83 23.81 -2.67
CA PRO A 165 -18.24 23.36 -3.93
C PRO A 165 -19.00 23.93 -5.14
N TYR A 166 -20.32 23.70 -5.22
CA TYR A 166 -21.09 23.94 -6.43
C TYR A 166 -21.97 25.21 -6.40
N ARG A 167 -22.32 25.79 -5.24
CA ARG A 167 -23.30 26.90 -5.13
C ARG A 167 -22.81 28.15 -5.86
N ILE A 168 -23.66 28.72 -6.72
CA ILE A 168 -23.43 30.01 -7.38
C ILE A 168 -24.44 31.06 -6.89
N SER A 169 -25.71 30.69 -6.77
CA SER A 169 -26.79 31.64 -6.44
C SER A 169 -27.96 30.98 -5.75
N THR A 170 -28.64 31.76 -4.91
CA THR A 170 -29.92 31.42 -4.26
C THR A 170 -31.07 32.34 -4.70
N ASN A 171 -30.83 33.33 -5.57
CA ASN A 171 -31.81 34.32 -6.06
C ASN A 171 -31.89 34.43 -7.59
N GLY A 172 -31.46 33.39 -8.32
CA GLY A 172 -31.53 33.30 -9.78
C GLY A 172 -30.56 34.21 -10.57
N THR A 173 -29.45 34.67 -9.98
CA THR A 173 -28.47 35.54 -10.67
C THR A 173 -27.02 35.21 -10.30
N THR A 174 -26.18 34.91 -11.28
CA THR A 174 -24.79 34.47 -11.07
C THR A 174 -23.86 35.53 -10.49
N THR A 175 -24.22 36.82 -10.56
CA THR A 175 -23.37 37.95 -10.14
C THR A 175 -23.69 38.51 -8.75
N GLN A 176 -24.66 37.95 -8.01
CA GLN A 176 -25.12 38.54 -6.73
C GLN A 176 -24.00 38.65 -5.67
N TYR A 177 -23.17 37.61 -5.57
CA TYR A 177 -22.13 37.50 -4.53
C TYR A 177 -20.73 37.77 -5.08
N VAL A 178 -20.63 38.30 -6.30
CA VAL A 178 -19.39 38.59 -7.04
C VAL A 178 -19.11 40.09 -7.10
N SER A 179 -17.84 40.45 -6.97
CA SER A 179 -17.34 41.80 -7.25
C SER A 179 -16.33 41.77 -8.39
N GLY A 180 -16.27 42.86 -9.17
CA GLY A 180 -15.38 42.96 -10.33
C GLY A 180 -15.84 42.11 -11.52
N SER A 181 -14.86 41.57 -12.26
CA SER A 181 -15.09 40.66 -13.40
C SER A 181 -14.89 39.21 -12.96
N ILE A 182 -15.64 38.29 -13.57
CA ILE A 182 -15.43 36.85 -13.39
C ILE A 182 -14.22 36.45 -14.25
N PRO A 183 -13.23 35.70 -13.72
CA PRO A 183 -12.12 35.18 -14.51
C PRO A 183 -12.62 34.31 -15.66
N SER A 184 -11.99 34.40 -16.84
CA SER A 184 -12.48 33.70 -18.04
C SER A 184 -12.33 32.17 -17.97
N VAL A 185 -11.51 31.66 -17.05
CA VAL A 185 -11.37 30.22 -16.78
C VAL A 185 -12.52 29.66 -15.94
N ASN A 186 -13.28 30.52 -15.25
CA ASN A 186 -14.33 30.09 -14.35
C ASN A 186 -15.52 29.50 -15.14
N PRO A 187 -15.98 28.26 -14.86
CA PRO A 187 -17.00 27.59 -15.68
C PRO A 187 -18.35 28.31 -15.72
N VAL A 188 -18.65 29.19 -14.75
CA VAL A 188 -19.90 30.00 -14.68
C VAL A 188 -20.10 30.97 -15.85
N ASN A 189 -19.07 31.19 -16.68
CA ASN A 189 -19.17 31.99 -17.90
C ASN A 189 -19.94 31.27 -19.03
N ASP A 190 -20.10 29.94 -18.96
CA ASP A 190 -20.92 29.14 -19.87
C ASP A 190 -22.22 28.72 -19.17
N SER A 191 -23.36 28.84 -19.87
CA SER A 191 -24.66 28.39 -19.36
C SER A 191 -24.79 26.88 -19.29
N ASP A 192 -24.08 26.15 -20.15
CA ASP A 192 -24.23 24.70 -20.27
C ASP A 192 -23.51 23.95 -19.13
N ASN A 193 -22.61 24.67 -18.42
CA ASN A 193 -21.98 24.21 -17.18
C ASN A 193 -22.89 24.27 -15.94
N LEU A 194 -24.12 24.79 -16.05
CA LEU A 194 -24.97 25.13 -14.90
C LEU A 194 -26.18 24.21 -14.73
N LEU A 195 -26.57 23.97 -13.48
CA LEU A 195 -27.89 23.45 -13.12
C LEU A 195 -28.67 24.50 -12.34
N GLN A 196 -29.97 24.61 -12.62
CA GLN A 196 -30.88 25.51 -11.93
C GLN A 196 -32.16 24.81 -11.47
N SER A 197 -32.54 25.03 -10.21
CA SER A 197 -33.83 24.62 -9.63
C SER A 197 -34.46 25.83 -8.94
N GLY A 198 -35.55 26.36 -9.51
CA GLY A 198 -36.16 27.61 -9.07
C GLY A 198 -35.16 28.78 -9.12
N ASN A 199 -34.81 29.33 -7.95
CA ASN A 199 -33.82 30.40 -7.82
C ASN A 199 -32.40 29.90 -7.50
N SER A 200 -32.24 28.62 -7.16
CA SER A 200 -30.96 28.02 -6.84
C SER A 200 -30.21 27.67 -8.12
N ILE A 201 -28.98 28.16 -8.26
CA ILE A 201 -28.07 27.87 -9.38
C ILE A 201 -26.79 27.27 -8.80
N ILE A 202 -26.34 26.16 -9.38
CA ILE A 202 -25.08 25.48 -9.06
C ILE A 202 -24.27 25.19 -10.33
N LEU A 203 -22.95 25.02 -10.18
CA LEU A 203 -22.16 24.27 -11.15
C LEU A 203 -22.72 22.85 -11.26
N ASN A 204 -22.86 22.32 -12.46
CA ASN A 204 -23.32 20.96 -12.70
C ASN A 204 -22.26 19.95 -12.23
N PRO A 205 -22.50 19.12 -11.19
CA PRO A 205 -21.51 18.16 -10.71
C PRO A 205 -21.16 17.07 -11.72
N GLY A 206 -22.05 16.82 -12.70
CA GLY A 206 -21.90 15.80 -13.73
C GLY A 206 -21.14 16.23 -14.98
N ILE A 207 -20.28 17.24 -14.87
CA ILE A 207 -19.35 17.69 -15.90
C ILE A 207 -17.95 17.65 -15.27
N GLN A 208 -17.03 16.85 -15.82
CA GLN A 208 -15.69 16.66 -15.26
C GLN A 208 -14.97 18.01 -15.06
N SER A 209 -14.97 18.89 -16.07
CA SER A 209 -14.36 20.22 -15.98
C SER A 209 -14.98 21.18 -14.93
N ASN A 210 -16.16 20.88 -14.39
CA ASN A 210 -16.67 21.57 -13.21
C ASN A 210 -16.10 20.99 -11.91
N ARG A 211 -15.85 19.68 -11.85
CA ARG A 211 -15.17 19.01 -10.73
C ARG A 211 -13.71 19.41 -10.68
N ASP A 212 -13.00 19.26 -11.79
CA ASP A 212 -11.61 19.69 -11.99
C ASP A 212 -11.42 21.12 -11.46
N PHE A 213 -12.27 22.04 -11.91
CA PHE A 213 -12.24 23.44 -11.47
C PHE A 213 -12.49 23.65 -9.97
N ILE A 214 -13.27 22.80 -9.30
CA ILE A 214 -13.48 22.89 -7.85
C ILE A 214 -12.28 22.27 -7.11
N VAL A 215 -11.68 21.20 -7.61
CA VAL A 215 -10.40 20.66 -7.11
C VAL A 215 -9.31 21.72 -7.23
N ASP A 216 -9.13 22.31 -8.41
CA ASP A 216 -8.22 23.44 -8.67
C ASP A 216 -8.51 24.60 -7.71
N SER A 217 -9.78 24.94 -7.46
CA SER A 217 -10.17 26.00 -6.53
C SER A 217 -9.83 25.70 -5.06
N CYS A 218 -9.78 24.43 -4.67
CA CYS A 218 -9.36 24.00 -3.34
C CYS A 218 -7.83 23.96 -3.24
N MET A 219 -7.14 23.43 -4.26
CA MET A 219 -5.68 23.44 -4.32
C MET A 219 -5.12 24.86 -4.40
N GLU A 220 -5.78 25.80 -5.08
CA GLU A 220 -5.45 27.23 -5.06
C GLU A 220 -5.44 27.81 -3.63
N VAL A 221 -6.28 27.31 -2.72
CA VAL A 221 -6.21 27.70 -1.30
C VAL A 221 -5.04 27.00 -0.60
N VAL A 222 -4.90 25.68 -0.77
CA VAL A 222 -3.88 24.86 -0.07
C VAL A 222 -2.44 25.17 -0.50
N GLU A 223 -2.22 25.58 -1.74
CA GLU A 223 -0.91 25.94 -2.27
C GLU A 223 -0.45 27.36 -1.86
N ASN A 224 -1.39 28.26 -1.59
CA ASN A 224 -1.09 29.68 -1.30
C ASN A 224 -1.33 30.10 0.16
N TYR A 225 -2.05 29.31 0.95
CA TYR A 225 -2.42 29.64 2.33
C TYR A 225 -2.22 28.43 3.26
N ASP A 226 -1.79 28.68 4.50
CA ASP A 226 -1.48 27.62 5.47
C ASP A 226 -2.74 27.12 6.21
N VAL A 227 -3.67 26.53 5.46
CA VAL A 227 -4.94 26.03 5.99
C VAL A 227 -4.79 24.60 6.54
N ASP A 228 -5.46 24.31 7.65
CA ASP A 228 -5.36 23.00 8.32
C ASP A 228 -6.31 21.96 7.75
N ALA A 229 -7.40 22.41 7.14
CA ALA A 229 -8.35 21.56 6.42
C ALA A 229 -9.05 22.29 5.28
N ILE A 230 -9.44 21.56 4.24
CA ILE A 230 -10.54 21.92 3.35
C ILE A 230 -11.83 21.31 3.92
N HIS A 231 -12.84 22.16 4.15
CA HIS A 231 -14.10 21.77 4.77
C HIS A 231 -15.30 22.05 3.86
N PHE A 232 -16.19 21.06 3.67
CA PHE A 232 -17.43 21.25 2.91
C PHE A 232 -18.69 21.23 3.80
N ASP A 233 -19.67 22.10 3.51
CA ASP A 233 -21.04 21.99 4.04
C ASP A 233 -21.84 20.90 3.30
N ASP A 234 -23.12 20.73 3.64
CA ASP A 234 -23.96 19.62 3.15
C ASP A 234 -24.41 19.75 1.68
N TYR A 235 -23.99 20.78 0.96
CA TYR A 235 -24.60 21.18 -0.32
C TYR A 235 -23.82 20.67 -1.55
N PHE A 236 -24.27 19.53 -2.07
CA PHE A 236 -23.77 18.92 -3.31
C PHE A 236 -24.69 19.25 -4.49
N TYR A 237 -25.66 18.39 -4.82
CA TYR A 237 -26.77 18.77 -5.72
C TYR A 237 -27.80 19.68 -5.02
N ILE A 238 -28.83 20.10 -5.76
CA ILE A 238 -29.98 20.86 -5.24
C ILE A 238 -31.30 20.12 -5.46
N ASP A 239 -32.24 20.29 -4.53
CA ASP A 239 -33.58 19.70 -4.60
C ASP A 239 -34.35 20.11 -5.87
N GLY A 240 -35.18 19.20 -6.38
CA GLY A 240 -36.01 19.42 -7.56
C GLY A 240 -35.27 19.52 -8.90
N VAL A 241 -33.95 19.27 -8.96
CA VAL A 241 -33.20 19.36 -10.22
C VAL A 241 -33.49 18.19 -11.17
N GLU A 242 -34.18 18.51 -12.27
CA GLU A 242 -34.46 17.55 -13.34
C GLU A 242 -33.19 17.25 -14.17
N THR A 243 -32.90 15.96 -14.32
CA THR A 243 -31.81 15.40 -15.12
C THR A 243 -32.31 14.13 -15.79
N ASP A 244 -31.76 13.74 -16.94
CA ASP A 244 -32.06 12.44 -17.56
C ASP A 244 -31.41 11.24 -16.83
N LYS A 245 -30.54 11.51 -15.85
CA LYS A 245 -29.77 10.53 -15.08
C LYS A 245 -30.46 10.10 -13.78
N ASN A 246 -30.12 8.89 -13.31
CA ASN A 246 -30.65 8.31 -12.07
C ASN A 246 -29.91 8.83 -10.81
N ALA A 247 -30.36 8.39 -9.63
CA ALA A 247 -29.79 8.79 -8.35
C ALA A 247 -28.38 8.22 -8.09
N ASP A 248 -28.09 7.02 -8.60
CA ASP A 248 -26.78 6.37 -8.44
C ASP A 248 -25.70 7.12 -9.21
N TRP A 249 -25.96 7.47 -10.48
CA TRP A 249 -25.06 8.30 -11.27
C TRP A 249 -24.80 9.66 -10.62
N LYS A 250 -25.84 10.30 -10.02
CA LYS A 250 -25.64 11.57 -9.30
C LYS A 250 -24.68 11.41 -8.12
N ARG A 251 -24.80 10.35 -7.31
CA ARG A 251 -23.84 10.04 -6.24
C ARG A 251 -22.44 9.84 -6.80
N GLU A 252 -22.29 9.01 -7.84
CA GLU A 252 -21.03 8.78 -8.56
C GLU A 252 -20.37 10.09 -9.05
N GLN A 253 -21.14 11.11 -9.46
CA GLN A 253 -20.57 12.41 -9.85
C GLN A 253 -20.03 13.22 -8.66
N VAL A 254 -20.59 13.04 -7.46
CA VAL A 254 -20.04 13.66 -6.24
C VAL A 254 -18.86 12.84 -5.71
N ASP A 255 -18.97 11.52 -5.75
CA ASP A 255 -17.92 10.57 -5.36
C ASP A 255 -16.61 10.87 -6.08
N LEU A 256 -16.64 11.00 -7.41
CA LEU A 256 -15.47 11.32 -8.23
C LEU A 256 -14.81 12.64 -7.80
N PHE A 257 -15.60 13.67 -7.44
CA PHE A 257 -15.05 14.93 -6.94
C PHE A 257 -14.36 14.77 -5.57
N ILE A 258 -14.92 13.96 -4.66
CA ILE A 258 -14.31 13.71 -3.35
C ILE A 258 -13.05 12.83 -3.48
N GLU A 259 -13.07 11.84 -4.36
CA GLU A 259 -11.93 10.98 -4.70
C GLU A 259 -10.79 11.79 -5.36
N ASP A 260 -11.09 12.56 -6.41
CA ASP A 260 -10.14 13.45 -7.10
C ASP A 260 -9.49 14.44 -6.12
N LEU A 261 -10.27 15.10 -5.26
CA LEU A 261 -9.75 16.05 -4.27
C LEU A 261 -8.95 15.36 -3.16
N SER A 262 -9.39 14.20 -2.68
CA SER A 262 -8.66 13.41 -1.68
C SER A 262 -7.28 13.04 -2.20
N ASN A 263 -7.21 12.50 -3.42
CA ASN A 263 -5.95 12.14 -4.07
C ASN A 263 -5.01 13.34 -4.26
N ASN A 264 -5.55 14.52 -4.62
CA ASN A 264 -4.75 15.75 -4.73
C ASN A 264 -4.23 16.26 -3.38
N LEU A 265 -5.06 16.30 -2.34
CA LEU A 265 -4.64 16.71 -0.99
C LEU A 265 -3.61 15.75 -0.39
N ARG A 266 -3.84 14.43 -0.50
CA ARG A 266 -2.90 13.38 -0.08
C ARG A 266 -1.56 13.51 -0.82
N THR A 267 -1.59 13.79 -2.12
CA THR A 267 -0.39 14.04 -2.93
C THR A 267 0.33 15.33 -2.54
N TYR A 268 -0.39 16.42 -2.28
CA TYR A 268 0.19 17.69 -1.82
C TYR A 268 0.85 17.55 -0.45
N ASN A 269 0.15 16.91 0.51
CA ASN A 269 0.63 16.63 1.86
C ASN A 269 1.94 15.83 1.83
N LYS A 270 1.97 14.77 1.02
CA LYS A 270 3.14 13.91 0.78
C LYS A 270 4.32 14.62 0.12
N ASN A 271 4.07 15.55 -0.82
CA ASN A 271 5.13 16.26 -1.56
C ASN A 271 5.69 17.49 -0.81
N ASN A 272 4.86 18.19 -0.02
CA ASN A 272 5.24 19.42 0.68
C ASN A 272 5.47 19.21 2.18
N ASN A 273 5.30 17.97 2.66
CA ASN A 273 5.38 17.56 4.06
C ASN A 273 4.46 18.41 4.97
N LYS A 274 3.15 18.22 4.78
CA LYS A 274 2.05 18.86 5.52
C LYS A 274 0.92 17.86 5.81
N THR A 275 -0.02 18.24 6.68
CA THR A 275 -1.19 17.44 7.06
C THR A 275 -2.48 18.25 6.90
N VAL A 276 -2.78 18.70 5.67
CA VAL A 276 -4.04 19.40 5.36
C VAL A 276 -5.16 18.39 5.18
N GLN A 277 -6.18 18.43 6.03
CA GLN A 277 -7.26 17.45 6.09
C GLN A 277 -8.35 17.71 5.03
N LEU A 278 -9.04 16.66 4.57
CA LEU A 278 -10.30 16.74 3.84
C LEU A 278 -11.48 16.37 4.76
N GLY A 279 -12.31 17.36 5.06
CA GLY A 279 -13.44 17.22 5.98
C GLY A 279 -14.79 17.60 5.38
N ILE A 280 -15.85 16.90 5.78
CA ILE A 280 -17.22 17.16 5.28
C ILE A 280 -18.22 17.20 6.43
N ALA A 281 -19.10 18.20 6.43
CA ALA A 281 -20.22 18.35 7.36
C ALA A 281 -21.58 18.11 6.66
N PRO A 282 -21.93 16.84 6.34
CA PRO A 282 -23.17 16.52 5.64
C PRO A 282 -24.39 16.65 6.56
N SER A 283 -25.60 16.71 5.99
CA SER A 283 -26.82 16.76 6.81
C SER A 283 -26.91 15.53 7.73
N GLY A 284 -27.38 15.67 8.97
CA GLY A 284 -27.20 14.63 9.99
C GLY A 284 -27.85 13.27 9.70
N ILE A 285 -28.71 13.13 8.67
CA ILE A 285 -29.32 11.87 8.24
C ILE A 285 -28.70 11.43 6.90
N TYR A 286 -27.85 10.40 6.93
CA TYR A 286 -27.43 9.68 5.71
C TYR A 286 -28.63 9.03 5.01
N ARG A 287 -29.26 8.07 5.70
CA ARG A 287 -30.45 7.33 5.25
C ARG A 287 -31.43 7.09 6.40
N ASN A 288 -32.71 7.10 6.04
CA ASN A 288 -33.85 6.84 6.93
C ASN A 288 -34.11 5.34 7.10
N GLY A 289 -34.54 4.91 8.29
CA GLY A 289 -34.91 3.52 8.53
C GLY A 289 -35.31 3.21 9.97
N SER A 290 -35.21 1.94 10.34
CA SER A 290 -35.43 1.43 11.71
C SER A 290 -34.69 0.10 11.90
N TYR A 291 -33.91 -0.03 12.98
CA TYR A 291 -33.11 -1.21 13.29
C TYR A 291 -33.48 -1.81 14.65
N SER A 292 -33.22 -3.11 14.83
CA SER A 292 -33.55 -3.89 16.04
C SER A 292 -32.38 -4.74 16.57
N SER A 293 -31.21 -4.60 15.96
CA SER A 293 -29.95 -5.28 16.28
C SER A 293 -28.80 -4.27 16.29
N SER A 294 -27.68 -4.65 16.90
CA SER A 294 -26.43 -3.88 16.89
C SER A 294 -25.80 -3.84 15.49
N ALA A 295 -24.86 -2.91 15.30
CA ALA A 295 -24.02 -2.88 14.10
C ALA A 295 -23.26 -4.20 13.86
N THR A 296 -23.02 -4.48 12.58
CA THR A 296 -22.25 -5.61 12.08
C THR A 296 -21.38 -5.15 10.93
N TYR A 297 -20.18 -5.71 10.82
CA TYR A 297 -19.13 -5.27 9.90
C TYR A 297 -18.74 -6.40 8.93
N ASP A 298 -18.03 -6.06 7.86
CA ASP A 298 -17.38 -7.04 6.97
C ASP A 298 -15.90 -7.29 7.36
N SER A 299 -15.11 -7.90 6.48
CA SER A 299 -13.68 -8.18 6.69
C SER A 299 -12.79 -6.94 6.64
N ASN A 300 -13.30 -5.83 6.11
CA ASN A 300 -12.55 -4.61 5.81
C ASN A 300 -12.99 -3.45 6.72
N GLY A 301 -13.63 -3.78 7.85
CA GLY A 301 -14.16 -2.80 8.81
C GLY A 301 -15.46 -2.12 8.40
N ASN A 302 -15.96 -2.30 7.16
CA ASN A 302 -17.10 -1.53 6.65
C ASN A 302 -18.40 -1.87 7.40
N LEU A 303 -19.22 -0.85 7.69
CA LEU A 303 -20.55 -1.06 8.29
C LEU A 303 -21.46 -1.79 7.29
N LYS A 304 -21.80 -3.05 7.60
CA LYS A 304 -22.62 -3.93 6.75
C LYS A 304 -24.12 -3.83 7.04
N SER A 305 -24.48 -3.61 8.30
CA SER A 305 -25.86 -3.40 8.74
C SER A 305 -25.87 -2.83 10.16
N PRO A 306 -26.73 -1.85 10.49
CA PRO A 306 -27.75 -1.23 9.62
C PRO A 306 -27.19 -0.08 8.77
N LEU A 307 -27.44 -0.10 7.46
CA LEU A 307 -27.04 0.96 6.51
C LEU A 307 -27.93 2.24 6.58
N TYR A 308 -28.54 2.48 7.74
CA TYR A 308 -29.47 3.57 7.98
C TYR A 308 -29.64 3.86 9.47
N SER A 309 -29.85 5.14 9.78
CA SER A 309 -30.21 5.61 11.13
C SER A 309 -31.69 5.31 11.43
N ASN A 310 -32.11 5.31 12.69
CA ASN A 310 -33.50 4.98 13.11
C ASN A 310 -34.47 6.17 12.91
N THR A 311 -34.39 6.86 11.77
CA THR A 311 -34.92 8.21 11.59
C THR A 311 -36.05 8.33 10.55
N SER A 312 -36.68 9.50 10.47
CA SER A 312 -37.47 9.93 9.32
C SER A 312 -37.39 11.45 9.15
N GLY A 313 -36.61 11.88 8.18
CA GLY A 313 -36.41 13.26 7.75
C GLY A 313 -35.82 13.32 6.35
N PHE A 314 -35.18 14.44 6.00
CA PHE A 314 -34.44 14.58 4.73
C PHE A 314 -33.13 13.79 4.82
N ALA A 315 -32.95 12.81 3.95
CA ALA A 315 -31.76 11.95 3.88
C ALA A 315 -30.89 12.32 2.68
N HIS A 316 -29.62 12.63 2.90
CA HIS A 316 -28.77 13.23 1.85
C HIS A 316 -28.31 12.24 0.76
N TYR A 317 -28.26 10.95 1.08
CA TYR A 317 -28.09 9.89 0.08
C TYR A 317 -29.24 9.87 -0.94
N ASP A 318 -30.46 10.19 -0.48
CA ASP A 318 -31.68 10.16 -1.30
C ASP A 318 -31.88 11.50 -2.07
N ASN A 319 -33.14 11.81 -2.43
CA ASN A 319 -33.51 12.66 -3.57
C ASN A 319 -33.10 14.15 -3.59
N TYR A 320 -32.38 14.69 -2.59
CA TYR A 320 -32.20 16.15 -2.46
C TYR A 320 -30.74 16.65 -2.47
N LEU A 321 -29.76 15.78 -2.22
CA LEU A 321 -28.32 16.13 -2.23
C LEU A 321 -27.46 15.11 -3.01
N TYR A 322 -27.85 13.84 -3.01
CA TYR A 322 -27.17 12.74 -3.71
C TYR A 322 -25.69 12.61 -3.32
N SER A 323 -25.39 12.56 -2.02
CA SER A 323 -24.04 12.32 -1.48
C SER A 323 -23.96 10.95 -0.79
N ASP A 324 -22.90 10.17 -1.05
CA ASP A 324 -22.70 8.85 -0.43
C ASP A 324 -21.63 8.87 0.66
N THR A 325 -21.88 9.60 1.74
CA THR A 325 -20.90 9.78 2.82
C THR A 325 -20.45 8.47 3.48
N LEU A 326 -21.28 7.41 3.44
CA LEU A 326 -20.87 6.10 3.95
C LEU A 326 -19.86 5.41 3.03
N LYS A 327 -19.95 5.63 1.70
CA LYS A 327 -18.88 5.24 0.77
C LYS A 327 -17.60 6.01 1.08
N TRP A 328 -17.68 7.33 1.26
CA TRP A 328 -16.50 8.16 1.55
C TRP A 328 -15.80 7.80 2.87
N ILE A 329 -16.55 7.25 3.83
CA ILE A 329 -15.98 6.61 5.03
C ILE A 329 -15.38 5.23 4.72
N ASN A 330 -16.11 4.36 4.00
CA ASN A 330 -15.65 2.98 3.73
C ASN A 330 -14.40 2.91 2.84
N GLU A 331 -14.34 3.77 1.81
CA GLU A 331 -13.21 3.94 0.89
C GLU A 331 -12.17 4.95 1.43
N GLU A 332 -12.42 5.51 2.61
CA GLU A 332 -11.43 6.25 3.40
C GLU A 332 -10.89 7.52 2.71
N TRP A 333 -11.75 8.18 1.93
CA TRP A 333 -11.44 9.38 1.15
C TRP A 333 -11.46 10.69 1.96
N ILE A 334 -11.97 10.68 3.19
CA ILE A 334 -12.07 11.87 4.04
C ILE A 334 -11.38 11.62 5.38
N ASP A 335 -10.56 12.56 5.85
CA ASP A 335 -9.90 12.46 7.15
C ASP A 335 -10.90 12.68 8.29
N TYR A 336 -12.00 13.41 8.05
CA TYR A 336 -13.08 13.54 9.01
C TYR A 336 -14.49 13.71 8.43
N ILE A 337 -15.48 13.30 9.22
CA ILE A 337 -16.89 13.56 8.99
C ILE A 337 -17.54 14.26 10.18
N MET A 338 -18.29 15.32 9.89
CA MET A 338 -18.87 16.23 10.87
C MET A 338 -20.40 16.36 10.70
N PRO A 339 -21.17 15.27 10.87
CA PRO A 339 -22.58 15.24 10.52
C PRO A 339 -23.39 16.30 11.29
N GLN A 340 -24.28 17.01 10.59
CA GLN A 340 -25.12 18.07 11.13
C GLN A 340 -26.25 17.51 12.01
N THR A 341 -25.90 17.06 13.21
CA THR A 341 -26.77 16.40 14.20
C THR A 341 -27.66 17.40 14.96
N TYR A 342 -28.21 18.39 14.27
CA TYR A 342 -28.75 19.63 14.84
C TYR A 342 -30.03 19.49 15.68
N TRP A 343 -30.70 18.35 15.70
CA TRP A 343 -31.95 18.17 16.44
C TRP A 343 -31.72 17.74 17.89
N ALA A 344 -32.43 18.40 18.81
CA ALA A 344 -32.43 18.04 20.23
C ALA A 344 -32.70 16.54 20.49
N LEU A 345 -32.15 16.02 21.58
CA LEU A 345 -32.31 14.66 22.09
C LEU A 345 -33.79 14.24 22.20
N SER A 346 -34.69 15.18 22.50
CA SER A 346 -36.13 14.95 22.58
C SER A 346 -36.88 14.92 21.23
N HIS A 347 -36.18 15.05 20.10
CA HIS A 347 -36.80 15.13 18.77
C HIS A 347 -37.26 13.75 18.23
N PRO A 348 -38.55 13.57 17.88
CA PRO A 348 -39.18 12.25 17.77
C PRO A 348 -38.78 11.41 16.53
N THR A 349 -38.03 11.98 15.59
CA THR A 349 -37.68 11.30 14.32
C THR A 349 -36.24 11.49 13.86
N ALA A 350 -35.41 12.25 14.59
CA ALA A 350 -34.04 12.57 14.18
C ALA A 350 -33.17 13.08 15.35
N SER A 351 -33.46 12.68 16.60
CA SER A 351 -32.76 13.17 17.79
C SER A 351 -31.26 12.93 17.73
N PHE A 352 -30.48 13.85 18.32
CA PHE A 352 -29.02 13.78 18.45
C PHE A 352 -28.53 12.35 18.73
N GLY A 353 -28.95 11.74 19.84
CA GLY A 353 -28.49 10.40 20.23
C GLY A 353 -28.90 9.23 19.32
N GLU A 354 -29.89 9.37 18.42
CA GLU A 354 -30.13 8.39 17.35
C GLU A 354 -29.13 8.52 16.21
N LEU A 355 -28.64 9.73 15.97
CA LEU A 355 -27.67 10.04 14.92
C LEU A 355 -26.26 9.75 15.42
N SER A 356 -25.87 10.29 16.58
CA SER A 356 -24.55 10.08 17.21
C SER A 356 -24.19 8.60 17.29
N LYS A 357 -25.15 7.77 17.72
CA LYS A 357 -25.02 6.32 17.77
C LYS A 357 -24.88 5.63 16.41
N TRP A 358 -25.52 6.15 15.36
CA TRP A 358 -25.41 5.57 14.02
C TRP A 358 -24.14 6.02 13.32
N TRP A 359 -23.70 7.26 13.53
CA TRP A 359 -22.45 7.78 12.98
C TRP A 359 -21.22 7.14 13.65
N SER A 360 -21.23 6.91 14.97
CA SER A 360 -20.17 6.13 15.61
C SER A 360 -20.10 4.70 15.06
N TRP A 361 -21.23 4.08 14.73
CA TRP A 361 -21.25 2.80 14.01
C TRP A 361 -20.75 2.89 12.55
N ALA A 362 -20.88 4.04 11.90
CA ALA A 362 -20.47 4.25 10.50
C ALA A 362 -18.94 4.38 10.36
N VAL A 363 -18.27 5.03 11.31
CA VAL A 363 -16.79 5.19 11.31
C VAL A 363 -16.06 4.10 12.12
N LYS A 364 -16.76 3.16 12.77
CA LYS A 364 -16.08 2.16 13.61
C LYS A 364 -15.19 1.26 12.74
N ASN A 365 -13.95 1.06 13.20
CA ASN A 365 -12.89 0.34 12.48
C ASN A 365 -12.48 1.01 11.15
N LYS A 366 -12.53 2.35 11.10
CA LYS A 366 -12.04 3.20 10.00
C LYS A 366 -11.21 4.35 10.57
N ASP A 367 -10.24 4.83 9.81
CA ASP A 367 -9.32 5.89 10.26
C ASP A 367 -9.88 7.31 10.00
N VAL A 368 -11.23 7.42 9.92
CA VAL A 368 -11.98 8.68 9.77
C VAL A 368 -12.38 9.23 11.13
N ASN A 369 -12.02 10.48 11.41
CA ASN A 369 -12.48 11.17 12.62
C ASN A 369 -13.99 11.45 12.56
N LEU A 370 -14.73 11.12 13.62
CA LEU A 370 -16.11 11.58 13.81
C LEU A 370 -16.15 12.78 14.76
N TYR A 371 -16.60 13.92 14.24
CA TYR A 371 -16.84 15.12 15.05
C TYR A 371 -18.35 15.40 15.09
N LEU A 372 -18.99 15.26 16.26
CA LEU A 372 -20.44 15.46 16.35
C LEU A 372 -20.78 16.96 16.46
N SER A 373 -21.86 17.40 15.82
CA SER A 373 -22.16 18.83 15.71
C SER A 373 -23.53 19.26 16.26
N SER A 374 -23.51 20.32 17.04
CA SER A 374 -24.65 20.84 17.76
C SER A 374 -25.26 22.04 17.04
N GLY A 375 -26.51 21.90 16.61
CA GLY A 375 -27.31 22.94 15.97
C GLY A 375 -27.97 23.87 16.99
N PHE A 376 -27.21 24.30 17.99
CA PHE A 376 -27.71 25.04 19.16
C PHE A 376 -28.35 26.38 18.79
N TYR A 377 -28.06 26.95 17.61
CA TYR A 377 -28.81 28.08 17.02
C TYR A 377 -30.34 27.84 16.99
N MET A 378 -30.79 26.59 16.86
CA MET A 378 -32.22 26.27 16.92
C MET A 378 -32.86 26.60 18.27
N ALA A 379 -32.10 26.63 19.37
CA ALA A 379 -32.60 27.13 20.65
C ALA A 379 -32.85 28.64 20.59
N ALA A 380 -31.94 29.42 19.98
CA ALA A 380 -32.08 30.86 19.76
C ALA A 380 -33.25 31.19 18.82
N ASP A 381 -33.43 30.43 17.73
CA ASP A 381 -34.59 30.51 16.83
C ASP A 381 -35.92 30.03 17.48
N GLY A 382 -35.89 29.61 18.76
CA GLY A 382 -37.09 29.29 19.54
C GLY A 382 -37.67 27.90 19.33
N ASN A 383 -36.87 26.93 18.88
CA ASN A 383 -37.30 25.55 18.66
C ASN A 383 -37.82 24.90 19.96
N SER A 384 -39.04 24.37 19.90
CA SER A 384 -39.77 23.85 21.06
C SER A 384 -39.35 22.45 21.53
N TYR A 385 -38.40 21.79 20.86
CA TYR A 385 -37.75 20.56 21.35
C TYR A 385 -36.47 20.85 22.12
N TRP A 386 -35.69 21.83 21.66
CA TRP A 386 -34.50 22.35 22.33
C TRP A 386 -34.82 22.95 23.70
N ASN A 387 -35.87 23.78 23.76
CA ASN A 387 -36.29 24.47 24.99
C ASN A 387 -37.13 23.57 25.95
N LYS A 388 -36.78 22.27 26.08
CA LYS A 388 -37.40 21.29 27.02
C LYS A 388 -36.43 20.71 28.07
N ASN A 389 -35.14 20.97 27.88
CA ASN A 389 -34.08 20.55 28.76
C ASN A 389 -33.14 21.75 28.89
N ILE A 390 -33.05 22.35 30.07
CA ILE A 390 -32.13 23.47 30.30
C ILE A 390 -30.66 23.07 30.09
N ASN A 391 -30.37 21.76 30.14
CA ASN A 391 -29.05 21.18 29.98
C ASN A 391 -28.81 20.55 28.59
N GLU A 392 -29.65 20.83 27.59
CA GLU A 392 -29.62 20.12 26.29
C GLU A 392 -28.23 20.07 25.64
N ILE A 393 -27.45 21.16 25.69
CA ILE A 393 -26.07 21.19 25.16
C ILE A 393 -25.13 20.25 25.94
N ARG A 394 -25.19 20.27 27.28
CA ARG A 394 -24.41 19.36 28.15
C ARG A 394 -24.77 17.91 27.84
N ASP A 395 -26.07 17.61 27.77
CA ASP A 395 -26.54 16.24 27.59
C ASP A 395 -26.29 15.71 26.17
N GLN A 396 -26.11 16.57 25.16
CA GLN A 396 -25.59 16.20 23.85
C GLN A 396 -24.09 15.89 23.90
N LEU A 397 -23.27 16.74 24.51
CA LEU A 397 -21.82 16.49 24.65
C LEU A 397 -21.52 15.22 25.45
N LEU A 398 -22.15 15.04 26.61
CA LEU A 398 -22.02 13.82 27.42
C LEU A 398 -22.69 12.58 26.77
N ASN A 399 -23.50 12.75 25.72
CA ASN A 399 -23.98 11.64 24.88
C ASN A 399 -23.00 11.33 23.74
N ALA A 400 -22.26 12.32 23.25
CA ALA A 400 -21.20 12.18 22.25
C ALA A 400 -20.01 11.40 22.82
N GLU A 401 -19.53 11.76 24.01
CA GLU A 401 -18.36 11.15 24.67
C GLU A 401 -18.60 9.73 25.21
N MET A 402 -19.78 9.13 25.01
CA MET A 402 -20.02 7.70 25.24
C MET A 402 -19.45 6.80 24.13
N TYR A 403 -18.87 7.38 23.09
CA TYR A 403 -18.45 6.69 21.87
C TYR A 403 -16.97 7.01 21.60
N ASP A 404 -16.11 6.02 21.81
CA ASP A 404 -14.65 6.08 21.57
C ASP A 404 -14.30 6.55 20.14
N GLU A 405 -15.24 6.43 19.21
CA GLU A 405 -15.10 6.91 17.84
C GLU A 405 -15.10 8.45 17.71
N VAL A 406 -15.65 9.19 18.68
CA VAL A 406 -15.91 10.64 18.60
C VAL A 406 -14.70 11.47 19.08
N GLY A 407 -13.94 12.00 18.12
CA GLY A 407 -12.74 12.82 18.37
C GLY A 407 -13.02 14.31 18.66
N GLY A 408 -14.27 14.72 18.83
CA GLY A 408 -14.60 16.13 19.07
C GLY A 408 -16.03 16.57 18.82
N PHE A 409 -16.27 17.86 19.04
CA PHE A 409 -17.59 18.47 19.07
C PHE A 409 -17.60 19.88 18.46
N ALA A 410 -18.54 20.16 17.54
CA ALA A 410 -18.61 21.40 16.78
C ALA A 410 -19.93 22.17 16.97
N PHE A 411 -19.90 23.50 16.89
CA PHE A 411 -21.05 24.38 17.19
C PHE A 411 -21.51 25.17 15.96
N TYR A 412 -22.70 24.89 15.43
CA TYR A 412 -23.33 25.75 14.41
C TYR A 412 -24.30 26.72 15.10
N ARG A 413 -24.02 28.03 15.17
CA ARG A 413 -22.96 28.84 14.52
C ARG A 413 -22.42 29.91 15.48
N TYR A 414 -21.31 30.55 15.11
CA TYR A 414 -20.62 31.56 15.94
C TYR A 414 -21.53 32.61 16.59
N ASN A 415 -22.46 33.19 15.81
CA ASN A 415 -23.33 34.28 16.25
C ASN A 415 -24.14 33.95 17.51
N ASP A 416 -24.42 32.67 17.74
CA ASP A 416 -25.27 32.20 18.84
C ASP A 416 -24.47 31.79 20.08
N LEU A 417 -23.12 31.73 20.03
CA LEU A 417 -22.26 31.38 21.19
C LEU A 417 -22.53 32.29 22.41
N GLN A 418 -22.76 33.57 22.16
CA GLN A 418 -23.10 34.59 23.16
C GLN A 418 -24.62 34.86 23.26
N GLY A 419 -25.44 33.93 22.77
CA GLY A 419 -26.89 34.09 22.67
C GLY A 419 -27.61 34.04 24.03
N THR A 420 -28.53 34.98 24.27
CA THR A 420 -29.28 35.10 25.53
C THR A 420 -30.48 34.12 25.64
N ASN A 421 -30.42 32.96 24.97
CA ASN A 421 -31.37 31.88 25.21
C ASN A 421 -30.88 31.09 26.44
N THR A 422 -31.77 30.75 27.38
CA THR A 422 -31.36 30.14 28.65
C THR A 422 -30.69 28.76 28.52
N VAL A 423 -31.00 27.98 27.48
CA VAL A 423 -30.33 26.69 27.19
C VAL A 423 -28.91 26.94 26.69
N ILE A 424 -28.74 27.94 25.82
CA ILE A 424 -27.44 28.38 25.30
C ILE A 424 -26.59 28.97 26.44
N GLU A 425 -27.13 29.92 27.19
CA GLU A 425 -26.47 30.56 28.33
C GLU A 425 -26.06 29.53 29.39
N THR A 426 -26.90 28.52 29.68
CA THR A 426 -26.54 27.47 30.64
C THR A 426 -25.44 26.55 30.08
N GLY A 427 -25.59 26.08 28.84
CA GLY A 427 -24.64 25.17 28.21
C GLY A 427 -23.29 25.80 27.95
N MET A 428 -23.25 26.94 27.27
CA MET A 428 -22.00 27.61 26.88
C MET A 428 -21.23 28.15 28.08
N ASN A 429 -21.91 28.57 29.17
CA ASN A 429 -21.21 28.90 30.41
C ASN A 429 -20.58 27.66 31.07
N LEU A 430 -21.29 26.50 31.09
CA LEU A 430 -20.72 25.27 31.64
C LEU A 430 -19.44 24.84 30.88
N LEU A 431 -19.46 24.88 29.54
CA LEU A 431 -18.27 24.60 28.74
C LEU A 431 -17.12 25.56 29.11
N LYS A 432 -17.41 26.86 29.17
CA LYS A 432 -16.45 27.93 29.49
C LYS A 432 -15.82 27.83 30.88
N THR A 433 -16.60 27.46 31.90
CA THR A 433 -16.12 27.48 33.29
C THR A 433 -15.60 26.14 33.79
N ASP A 434 -15.93 25.05 33.10
CA ASP A 434 -15.76 23.68 33.57
C ASP A 434 -15.09 22.83 32.46
N TYR A 435 -15.87 22.32 31.49
CA TYR A 435 -15.45 21.22 30.61
C TYR A 435 -14.36 21.61 29.59
N PHE A 436 -14.47 22.78 28.97
CA PHE A 436 -13.50 23.29 27.98
C PHE A 436 -12.57 24.35 28.58
N LYS A 437 -12.55 24.51 29.91
CA LYS A 437 -11.74 25.52 30.62
C LYS A 437 -10.24 25.41 30.30
N THR A 438 -9.72 24.19 30.17
CA THR A 438 -8.33 23.94 29.75
C THR A 438 -8.26 23.88 28.22
N LYS A 439 -7.31 24.64 27.65
CA LYS A 439 -7.04 24.76 26.22
C LYS A 439 -6.09 23.64 25.79
N ILE A 440 -6.37 23.00 24.65
CA ILE A 440 -5.70 21.78 24.17
C ILE A 440 -5.64 21.74 22.63
N PRO A 441 -4.73 20.94 22.02
CA PRO A 441 -4.72 20.68 20.58
C PRO A 441 -5.94 19.87 20.10
N CYS A 442 -6.10 19.78 18.77
CA CYS A 442 -7.16 19.01 18.12
C CYS A 442 -6.76 17.53 17.94
N ASP A 443 -7.72 16.61 18.07
CA ASP A 443 -7.53 15.18 17.73
C ASP A 443 -7.57 15.00 16.20
N VAL A 444 -6.53 14.36 15.65
CA VAL A 444 -6.35 14.11 14.21
C VAL A 444 -5.90 12.66 14.00
N LYS A 445 -6.86 11.75 13.82
CA LYS A 445 -6.60 10.39 13.30
C LYS A 445 -6.03 10.47 11.88
N LYS A 446 -5.12 9.55 11.57
CA LYS A 446 -4.13 9.71 10.48
C LYS A 446 -4.29 8.59 9.46
N TYR A 447 -4.24 8.95 8.17
CA TYR A 447 -4.17 7.97 7.08
C TYR A 447 -2.76 7.51 6.70
N TYR A 448 -1.73 8.18 7.22
CA TYR A 448 -0.33 7.85 6.96
C TYR A 448 0.46 7.97 8.26
N ALA A 449 1.61 7.29 8.32
CA ALA A 449 2.61 7.59 9.33
C ALA A 449 3.00 9.08 9.25
N PRO A 450 3.30 9.74 10.38
CA PRO A 450 3.74 11.12 10.36
C PRO A 450 5.01 11.28 9.51
N LEU A 451 5.08 12.37 8.75
CA LEU A 451 6.19 12.68 7.84
C LEU A 451 7.27 13.58 8.50
N TYR A 452 7.07 13.93 9.77
CA TYR A 452 8.08 14.44 10.70
C TYR A 452 7.98 13.61 11.97
N ASP A 453 9.10 13.24 12.58
CA ASP A 453 9.11 12.76 13.96
C ASP A 453 8.65 13.88 14.92
N THR A 454 8.30 13.52 16.16
CA THR A 454 8.02 14.52 17.20
C THR A 454 9.32 15.23 17.60
N VAL A 455 9.30 16.57 17.56
CA VAL A 455 10.51 17.38 17.85
C VAL A 455 10.60 17.60 19.36
N GLU A 456 11.60 17.02 20.02
CA GLU A 456 11.85 17.27 21.45
C GLU A 456 12.20 18.74 21.71
N VAL A 457 11.76 19.26 22.86
CA VAL A 457 11.93 20.68 23.20
C VAL A 457 13.29 20.91 23.86
N GLU A 458 14.20 21.56 23.15
CA GLU A 458 15.53 21.87 23.68
C GLU A 458 15.54 23.06 24.67
N ASN A 459 16.62 23.10 25.46
CA ASN A 459 17.03 24.27 26.23
C ASN A 459 16.04 24.76 27.30
N VAL A 460 15.13 23.90 27.77
CA VAL A 460 14.18 24.16 28.87
C VAL A 460 14.91 24.64 30.13
N LYS A 461 14.50 25.80 30.67
CA LYS A 461 15.05 26.48 31.85
C LYS A 461 13.91 27.10 32.68
N ILE A 462 14.04 27.16 34.01
CA ILE A 462 13.05 27.71 34.93
C ILE A 462 13.71 28.79 35.81
N GLU A 463 13.73 30.03 35.31
CA GLU A 463 14.28 31.18 36.03
C GLU A 463 13.17 32.14 36.52
N ASN A 464 13.27 32.61 37.77
CA ASN A 464 12.43 33.69 38.33
C ASN A 464 10.90 33.46 38.23
N ASN A 465 10.45 32.20 38.25
CA ASN A 465 9.06 31.78 37.97
C ASN A 465 8.61 32.00 36.50
N THR A 466 9.50 31.75 35.55
CA THR A 466 9.18 31.67 34.13
C THR A 466 9.87 30.43 33.56
N ILE A 467 9.14 29.59 32.84
CA ILE A 467 9.73 28.52 32.02
C ILE A 467 10.00 29.06 30.62
N THR A 468 11.20 28.81 30.09
CA THR A 468 11.64 29.24 28.76
C THR A 468 12.32 28.10 28.02
N TYR A 469 12.11 28.02 26.72
CA TYR A 469 12.60 26.96 25.84
C TYR A 469 12.89 27.53 24.44
N ASP A 470 13.67 26.79 23.64
CA ASP A 470 13.97 27.21 22.27
C ASP A 470 12.82 26.89 21.31
N ALA A 471 12.79 27.59 20.18
CA ALA A 471 11.77 27.38 19.14
C ALA A 471 12.11 26.15 18.28
N CYS A 472 11.19 25.19 18.24
CA CYS A 472 11.25 24.05 17.32
C CYS A 472 10.77 24.47 15.91
N GLU A 473 11.29 23.83 14.87
CA GLU A 473 10.73 23.93 13.51
C GLU A 473 9.57 22.92 13.33
N ASN A 474 8.61 23.22 12.44
CA ASN A 474 7.48 22.34 12.10
C ASN A 474 6.52 21.99 13.26
N VAL A 475 6.27 22.97 14.15
CA VAL A 475 5.36 22.83 15.30
C VAL A 475 4.24 23.86 15.29
N ARG A 476 3.06 23.46 15.77
CA ARG A 476 1.85 24.28 15.95
C ARG A 476 1.84 25.05 17.27
N GLY A 477 2.62 24.59 18.24
CA GLY A 477 2.69 25.14 19.58
C GLY A 477 3.37 24.19 20.56
N TYR A 478 3.23 24.51 21.84
CA TYR A 478 3.86 23.81 22.96
C TYR A 478 2.83 23.55 24.05
N VAL A 479 2.86 22.34 24.64
CA VAL A 479 2.10 22.01 25.85
C VAL A 479 3.06 22.10 27.03
N VAL A 480 2.77 22.98 27.99
CA VAL A 480 3.47 23.01 29.28
C VAL A 480 2.64 22.20 30.27
N TYR A 481 3.27 21.23 30.91
CA TYR A 481 2.68 20.43 31.98
C TYR A 481 3.12 20.95 33.35
N LYS A 482 2.26 20.80 34.36
CA LYS A 482 2.50 21.10 35.77
C LYS A 482 2.13 19.88 36.62
N VAL A 483 3.12 19.27 37.26
CA VAL A 483 2.93 18.08 38.11
C VAL A 483 3.50 18.32 39.50
N ALA A 484 2.99 17.61 40.51
CA ALA A 484 3.54 17.71 41.86
C ALA A 484 5.01 17.23 41.87
N ASN A 485 5.86 17.85 42.69
CA ASN A 485 7.29 17.48 42.76
C ASN A 485 7.47 15.99 43.07
N ASN A 486 8.30 15.31 42.26
CA ASN A 486 8.55 13.86 42.26
C ASN A 486 7.38 12.98 41.72
N THR A 487 6.46 13.55 40.94
CA THR A 487 5.51 12.80 40.10
C THR A 487 5.96 12.85 38.63
N GLU A 488 5.72 11.77 37.89
CA GLU A 488 5.92 11.69 36.43
C GLU A 488 4.78 12.43 35.69
N VAL A 489 4.98 12.77 34.42
CA VAL A 489 3.94 13.40 33.59
C VAL A 489 3.04 12.32 32.99
N ASP A 490 1.73 12.51 33.12
CA ASP A 490 0.71 11.76 32.37
C ASP A 490 0.14 12.68 31.28
N GLN A 491 0.43 12.38 30.02
CA GLN A 491 -0.04 13.18 28.88
C GLN A 491 -1.53 12.97 28.55
N GLU A 492 -2.20 12.02 29.22
CA GLU A 492 -3.64 11.78 29.13
C GLU A 492 -4.44 12.47 30.27
N ASP A 493 -3.76 13.09 31.25
CA ASP A 493 -4.41 13.84 32.34
C ASP A 493 -4.47 15.35 32.06
N ILE A 494 -5.65 15.85 31.65
CA ILE A 494 -5.86 17.28 31.37
C ILE A 494 -5.56 18.20 32.57
N ASN A 495 -5.57 17.67 33.80
CA ASN A 495 -5.31 18.47 35.00
C ASN A 495 -3.82 18.83 35.14
N GLN A 496 -2.96 18.12 34.40
CA GLN A 496 -1.52 18.40 34.31
C GLN A 496 -1.23 19.42 33.21
N VAL A 497 -2.11 19.63 32.22
CA VAL A 497 -1.96 20.65 31.18
C VAL A 497 -2.11 22.06 31.78
N TYR A 498 -0.98 22.78 31.86
CA TYR A 498 -0.88 24.12 32.44
C TYR A 498 -1.08 25.22 31.39
N TYR A 499 -0.52 25.02 30.20
CA TYR A 499 -0.59 25.95 29.07
C TYR A 499 -0.56 25.18 27.74
N TYR A 500 -1.27 25.69 26.73
CA TYR A 500 -1.10 25.31 25.33
C TYR A 500 -1.23 26.55 24.42
N GLY A 501 -0.24 26.72 23.53
CA GLY A 501 -0.13 27.87 22.63
C GLY A 501 1.27 28.03 22.04
N THR A 502 1.60 29.21 21.52
CA THR A 502 2.83 29.49 20.75
C THR A 502 3.93 30.24 21.53
N ASP A 503 3.68 30.64 22.78
CA ASP A 503 4.67 31.35 23.60
C ASP A 503 5.88 30.45 23.91
N LEU A 504 7.08 31.03 23.84
CA LEU A 504 8.36 30.40 24.22
C LEU A 504 8.79 30.71 25.68
N SER A 505 7.88 31.34 26.45
CA SER A 505 8.16 31.93 27.76
C SER A 505 6.87 32.04 28.57
N VAL A 506 6.61 31.11 29.49
CA VAL A 506 5.35 31.03 30.26
C VAL A 506 5.60 31.35 31.73
N GLU A 507 4.83 32.30 32.30
CA GLU A 507 4.87 32.62 33.74
C GLU A 507 4.29 31.49 34.59
N LEU A 508 4.96 31.16 35.70
CA LEU A 508 4.62 30.04 36.58
C LEU A 508 4.08 30.53 37.94
N ASP A 509 3.06 29.86 38.48
CA ASP A 509 2.39 30.26 39.73
C ASP A 509 3.03 29.65 40.99
N ASP A 510 3.56 28.42 40.92
CA ASP A 510 4.23 27.77 42.05
C ASP A 510 5.36 26.81 41.60
N THR A 511 6.60 27.30 41.63
CA THR A 511 7.84 26.53 41.39
C THR A 511 8.38 25.83 42.65
N SER A 512 7.68 25.93 43.79
CA SER A 512 8.15 25.39 45.07
C SER A 512 7.57 24.02 45.42
N ASN A 513 6.36 23.72 44.92
CA ASN A 513 5.68 22.42 45.13
C ASN A 513 5.47 21.62 43.83
N TYR A 514 5.69 22.24 42.66
CA TYR A 514 5.44 21.62 41.35
C TYR A 514 6.67 21.68 40.44
N SER A 515 6.82 20.62 39.64
CA SER A 515 7.75 20.51 38.52
C SER A 515 6.99 20.82 37.22
N TYR A 516 7.68 21.41 36.25
CA TYR A 516 7.09 21.79 34.96
C TYR A 516 7.87 21.16 33.81
N TYR A 517 7.15 20.72 32.80
CA TYR A 517 7.69 20.04 31.62
C TYR A 517 7.09 20.67 30.36
N VAL A 518 7.73 20.50 29.22
CA VAL A 518 7.31 21.07 27.94
C VAL A 518 7.40 20.00 26.86
N SER A 519 6.31 19.82 26.11
CA SER A 519 6.30 19.09 24.86
C SER A 519 6.03 20.04 23.70
N SER A 520 6.58 19.76 22.52
CA SER A 520 6.12 20.40 21.29
C SER A 520 4.87 19.70 20.75
N VAL A 521 4.15 20.36 19.85
CA VAL A 521 3.03 19.79 19.10
C VAL A 521 3.34 19.96 17.61
N ASN A 522 3.61 18.87 16.87
CA ASN A 522 4.02 18.96 15.46
C ASN A 522 2.84 19.34 14.52
N LEU A 523 3.11 19.55 13.23
CA LEU A 523 2.06 19.90 12.24
C LEU A 523 0.93 18.85 12.09
N ALA A 524 1.08 17.64 12.63
CA ALA A 524 0.07 16.58 12.68
C ALA A 524 -0.61 16.44 14.07
N ASN A 525 -0.46 17.43 14.95
CA ASN A 525 -0.92 17.43 16.36
C ASN A 525 -0.30 16.34 17.26
N GLU A 526 0.82 15.74 16.85
CA GLU A 526 1.54 14.80 17.72
C GLU A 526 2.34 15.56 18.77
N ILE A 527 2.22 15.11 20.01
CA ILE A 527 2.87 15.73 21.17
C ILE A 527 4.20 15.01 21.42
N SER A 528 5.30 15.74 21.60
CA SER A 528 6.59 15.14 21.95
C SER A 528 6.62 14.55 23.36
N GLU A 529 7.63 13.74 23.66
CA GLU A 529 7.99 13.42 25.05
C GLU A 529 8.20 14.72 25.86
N PRO A 530 7.80 14.77 27.15
CA PRO A 530 7.80 15.99 27.96
C PRO A 530 9.17 16.26 28.59
N VAL A 531 9.82 17.37 28.21
CA VAL A 531 11.17 17.76 28.65
C VAL A 531 11.11 18.76 29.81
N THR A 532 11.98 18.63 30.82
CA THR A 532 12.09 19.58 31.96
C THR A 532 13.47 20.23 32.05
N GLU A 533 13.67 21.12 33.02
CA GLU A 533 14.94 21.82 33.23
C GLU A 533 16.10 20.85 33.46
N VAL A 534 17.13 20.95 32.62
CA VAL A 534 18.35 20.14 32.73
C VAL A 534 19.19 20.63 33.91
N THR A 535 18.92 20.11 35.10
CA THR A 535 19.81 20.32 36.25
C THR A 535 21.18 19.75 35.93
N GLU A 536 22.25 20.55 36.03
CA GLU A 536 23.63 20.13 35.75
C GLU A 536 23.97 18.83 36.53
N THR A 537 23.94 17.70 35.83
CA THR A 537 24.44 16.43 36.37
C THR A 537 25.96 16.61 36.52
N PRO A 538 26.56 16.27 37.69
CA PRO A 538 27.95 16.65 37.96
C PRO A 538 28.88 16.15 36.88
N VAL A 539 29.64 17.07 36.27
CA VAL A 539 30.61 16.80 35.19
C VAL A 539 31.41 15.55 35.53
N GLU A 540 31.13 14.46 34.82
CA GLU A 540 31.94 13.25 34.92
C GLU A 540 33.36 13.65 34.46
N PRO A 541 34.38 13.43 35.29
CA PRO A 541 35.69 14.03 35.06
C PRO A 541 36.24 13.57 33.72
N GLU A 542 36.76 14.53 32.92
CA GLU A 542 37.33 14.30 31.58
C GLU A 542 38.00 12.93 31.52
N GLN A 543 37.33 11.97 30.85
CA GLN A 543 37.97 10.73 30.47
C GLN A 543 39.22 11.13 29.70
N PRO A 544 40.43 10.71 30.12
CA PRO A 544 41.61 11.03 29.34
C PRO A 544 41.41 10.50 27.93
N GLU A 545 42.03 11.13 26.93
CA GLU A 545 42.14 10.57 25.57
C GLU A 545 42.97 9.27 25.62
N ILE A 546 42.33 8.20 26.09
CA ILE A 546 42.70 6.84 25.76
C ILE A 546 42.40 6.74 24.28
N ASP A 547 43.47 6.67 23.50
CA ASP A 547 43.42 6.34 22.08
C ASP A 547 42.84 4.91 21.94
N THR A 548 41.51 4.83 21.92
CA THR A 548 40.75 3.61 21.68
C THR A 548 40.72 3.23 20.21
N THR A 549 41.54 3.90 19.36
CA THR A 549 41.87 3.37 18.04
C THR A 549 42.82 2.17 18.19
N LEU A 550 42.22 1.04 18.59
CA LEU A 550 42.70 -0.26 18.12
C LEU A 550 42.87 -0.13 16.59
N PRO A 551 44.09 -0.29 16.04
CA PRO A 551 44.26 -0.33 14.60
C PRO A 551 43.38 -1.48 14.09
N SER A 552 42.45 -1.16 13.19
CA SER A 552 41.29 -2.00 12.93
C SER A 552 41.69 -3.46 12.70
N ILE A 553 41.01 -4.38 13.42
CA ILE A 553 41.30 -5.83 13.36
C ILE A 553 40.73 -6.37 12.04
N ASN A 554 41.45 -6.04 10.96
CA ASN A 554 41.14 -6.44 9.60
C ASN A 554 41.39 -7.95 9.48
N ILE A 555 40.31 -8.73 9.41
CA ILE A 555 40.36 -10.18 9.24
C ILE A 555 40.56 -10.49 7.75
N TYR A 556 41.80 -10.77 7.35
CA TYR A 556 42.10 -11.14 5.96
C TYR A 556 41.80 -12.61 5.68
N LYS A 557 41.12 -12.88 4.55
CA LYS A 557 40.45 -14.15 4.25
C LYS A 557 41.15 -14.90 3.12
N LYS A 558 41.86 -16.00 3.43
CA LYS A 558 42.61 -16.81 2.44
C LYS A 558 42.59 -18.30 2.77
N ASN A 559 42.09 -19.12 1.85
CA ASN A 559 42.06 -20.57 2.01
C ASN A 559 43.44 -21.21 1.75
N VAL A 560 43.83 -22.13 2.63
CA VAL A 560 44.91 -23.11 2.44
C VAL A 560 44.36 -24.46 2.91
N SER A 561 44.57 -25.53 2.12
CA SER A 561 43.96 -26.84 2.40
C SER A 561 44.99 -27.96 2.36
N TYR A 562 45.07 -28.74 3.44
CA TYR A 562 45.74 -30.04 3.50
C TYR A 562 44.86 -31.00 4.28
N SER A 563 44.55 -32.17 3.70
CA SER A 563 43.94 -33.35 4.32
C SER A 563 42.77 -33.19 5.31
N SER A 564 41.55 -33.52 4.83
CA SER A 564 40.47 -34.20 5.57
C SER A 564 39.89 -33.61 6.87
N GLU A 565 40.31 -32.43 7.32
CA GLU A 565 39.62 -31.66 8.37
C GLU A 565 39.21 -30.29 7.81
N THR A 566 38.11 -29.73 8.33
CA THR A 566 37.69 -28.36 7.99
C THR A 566 38.47 -27.35 8.82
N TYR A 567 39.23 -26.48 8.15
CA TYR A 567 39.97 -25.38 8.79
C TYR A 567 39.39 -24.03 8.34
N MET A 568 39.13 -23.14 9.29
CA MET A 568 38.80 -21.74 9.02
C MET A 568 39.99 -20.86 9.43
N MET A 569 40.46 -19.99 8.53
CA MET A 569 41.71 -19.25 8.69
C MET A 569 41.42 -17.74 8.85
N PHE A 570 41.72 -17.19 10.01
CA PHE A 570 41.40 -15.81 10.39
C PHE A 570 42.68 -15.00 10.61
N ALA A 571 43.15 -14.31 9.57
CA ALA A 571 44.38 -13.52 9.64
C ALA A 571 44.13 -12.16 10.31
N VAL A 572 44.30 -12.11 11.64
CA VAL A 572 44.40 -10.86 12.40
C VAL A 572 45.71 -10.14 12.01
N ASN A 573 45.59 -9.00 11.33
CA ASN A 573 46.73 -8.09 11.12
C ASN A 573 46.98 -7.28 12.39
N ASN A 574 48.22 -7.30 12.89
CA ASN A 574 48.60 -6.64 14.13
C ASN A 574 49.91 -5.87 13.93
N THR A 575 49.82 -4.54 13.95
CA THR A 575 50.98 -3.65 13.76
C THR A 575 51.50 -3.04 15.06
N ASN A 576 50.72 -3.07 16.15
CA ASN A 576 50.98 -2.28 17.37
C ASN A 576 51.11 -3.11 18.66
N PHE A 577 50.79 -4.41 18.67
CA PHE A 577 50.85 -5.27 19.87
C PHE A 577 51.97 -6.32 19.74
N ASP A 578 52.94 -6.31 20.66
CA ASP A 578 53.99 -7.35 20.79
C ASP A 578 53.42 -8.62 21.47
N ALA A 579 52.40 -9.19 20.82
CA ALA A 579 51.58 -10.28 21.33
C ALA A 579 52.30 -11.62 21.15
N ASN A 580 52.87 -12.14 22.24
CA ASN A 580 53.23 -13.54 22.35
C ASN A 580 51.96 -14.42 22.10
N GLU A 581 52.14 -15.58 21.48
CA GLU A 581 51.14 -16.31 20.64
C GLU A 581 49.79 -16.76 21.28
N ASN A 582 49.50 -16.38 22.53
CA ASN A 582 48.42 -16.94 23.36
C ASN A 582 47.25 -16.00 23.70
N ASN A 583 47.36 -14.68 23.46
CA ASN A 583 46.41 -13.70 24.05
C ASN A 583 45.21 -13.28 23.17
N ILE A 584 45.17 -13.63 21.88
CA ILE A 584 44.03 -13.31 20.98
C ILE A 584 43.21 -14.57 20.71
N LYS A 585 41.92 -14.50 21.03
CA LYS A 585 40.95 -15.59 20.96
C LYS A 585 39.78 -15.22 20.05
N MET A 586 39.00 -16.22 19.63
CA MET A 586 37.78 -16.01 18.83
C MET A 586 36.57 -16.72 19.45
N LEU A 587 35.40 -16.10 19.28
CA LEU A 587 34.08 -16.60 19.62
C LEU A 587 33.24 -16.73 18.35
N PHE A 588 32.35 -17.72 18.30
CA PHE A 588 31.45 -18.00 17.18
C PHE A 588 30.02 -18.31 17.68
N TRP A 589 29.02 -17.83 16.94
CA TRP A 589 27.57 -18.03 17.15
C TRP A 589 26.86 -18.33 15.81
N ASN A 590 25.63 -18.84 15.86
CA ASN A 590 24.80 -19.23 14.70
C ASN A 590 23.41 -18.55 14.66
N SER A 591 23.20 -17.55 15.50
CA SER A 591 21.94 -16.79 15.61
C SER A 591 22.22 -15.35 16.07
N LEU A 592 21.30 -14.43 15.81
CA LEU A 592 21.34 -13.08 16.37
C LEU A 592 20.99 -13.13 17.86
N GLN A 593 21.80 -12.49 18.70
CA GLN A 593 21.55 -12.25 20.12
C GLN A 593 22.12 -10.89 20.52
N ASP A 594 21.49 -10.21 21.48
CA ASP A 594 21.78 -8.81 21.79
C ASP A 594 23.14 -8.60 22.51
N SER A 595 23.81 -9.68 22.93
CA SER A 595 25.08 -9.65 23.65
C SER A 595 26.08 -10.72 23.19
N TYR A 596 26.78 -10.44 22.08
CA TYR A 596 27.91 -11.23 21.54
C TYR A 596 29.16 -11.19 22.44
N THR A 597 29.03 -11.75 23.65
CA THR A 597 30.06 -11.73 24.70
C THR A 597 30.42 -13.14 25.16
N LYS A 598 31.52 -13.28 25.89
CA LYS A 598 32.04 -14.57 26.36
C LYS A 598 31.15 -15.17 27.46
N GLY A 599 30.19 -16.02 27.08
CA GLY A 599 29.38 -16.80 28.01
C GLY A 599 28.04 -17.26 27.44
N THR A 600 27.42 -16.46 26.58
CA THR A 600 26.23 -16.82 25.77
C THR A 600 26.66 -17.75 24.63
N GLU A 601 26.05 -18.94 24.55
CA GLU A 601 26.30 -20.09 23.64
C GLU A 601 27.36 -19.88 22.54
N SER A 602 28.64 -19.81 22.96
CA SER A 602 29.77 -19.44 22.10
C SER A 602 30.89 -20.46 22.13
N TYR A 603 31.46 -20.71 20.94
CA TYR A 603 32.57 -21.63 20.77
C TYR A 603 33.90 -20.86 20.84
N GLU A 604 34.60 -20.92 21.98
CA GLU A 604 35.95 -20.35 22.12
C GLU A 604 36.98 -21.20 21.36
N VAL A 605 37.73 -20.58 20.45
CA VAL A 605 38.77 -21.24 19.65
C VAL A 605 40.15 -20.66 19.93
N THR A 606 41.13 -21.53 20.17
CA THR A 606 42.54 -21.21 20.38
C THR A 606 43.40 -21.37 19.12
N THR A 607 44.56 -20.73 19.12
CA THR A 607 45.53 -20.75 18.02
C THR A 607 46.09 -22.16 17.77
N SER A 608 46.22 -22.52 16.49
CA SER A 608 46.72 -23.81 16.00
C SER A 608 47.97 -23.68 15.10
N GLY A 609 48.38 -22.46 14.79
CA GLY A 609 49.62 -22.14 14.08
C GLY A 609 49.70 -20.69 13.63
N THR A 610 50.78 -20.34 12.95
CA THR A 610 51.02 -19.02 12.34
C THR A 610 51.51 -19.16 10.90
N THR A 611 51.32 -18.13 10.09
CA THR A 611 51.81 -18.03 8.71
C THR A 611 52.12 -16.55 8.38
N THR A 612 52.77 -16.28 7.25
CA THR A 612 53.11 -14.90 6.85
C THR A 612 52.58 -14.61 5.45
N ILE A 613 51.75 -13.56 5.33
CA ILE A 613 51.14 -13.13 4.06
C ILE A 613 51.60 -11.70 3.78
N ASN A 614 52.24 -11.48 2.63
CA ASN A 614 52.75 -10.18 2.17
C ASN A 614 53.66 -9.42 3.16
N GLY A 615 54.23 -10.11 4.15
CA GLY A 615 55.09 -9.55 5.21
C GLY A 615 54.40 -9.44 6.57
N THR A 616 53.07 -9.55 6.64
CA THR A 616 52.29 -9.58 7.87
C THR A 616 52.22 -10.99 8.45
N THR A 617 52.45 -11.14 9.75
CA THR A 617 52.19 -12.40 10.48
C THR A 617 50.70 -12.58 10.72
N CYS A 618 50.19 -13.78 10.46
CA CYS A 618 48.79 -14.14 10.52
C CYS A 618 48.62 -15.41 11.37
N TYR A 619 47.58 -15.46 12.20
CA TYR A 619 47.29 -16.58 13.09
C TYR A 619 46.28 -17.54 12.45
N ILE A 620 46.31 -18.81 12.89
CA ILE A 620 45.46 -19.90 12.40
C ILE A 620 44.71 -20.48 13.60
N TYR A 621 43.42 -20.80 13.44
CA TYR A 621 42.53 -21.28 14.50
C TYR A 621 41.86 -22.59 14.07
N LYS A 622 41.56 -23.52 15.00
CA LYS A 622 40.92 -24.82 14.68
C LYS A 622 39.63 -25.03 15.47
N SER A 623 38.49 -24.97 14.79
CA SER A 623 37.16 -25.25 15.35
C SER A 623 36.97 -26.74 15.66
N ASN A 624 37.31 -27.16 16.87
CA ASN A 624 37.02 -28.51 17.37
C ASN A 624 35.55 -28.61 17.82
N GLY A 625 34.66 -29.14 16.98
CA GLY A 625 33.36 -29.67 17.45
C GLY A 625 32.10 -29.32 16.64
N LEU A 626 32.13 -28.28 15.79
CA LEU A 626 30.96 -27.89 14.99
C LEU A 626 30.62 -28.95 13.93
N ALA A 627 29.36 -29.38 13.88
CA ALA A 627 28.88 -30.36 12.92
C ALA A 627 28.48 -29.68 11.59
N PRO A 628 28.76 -30.27 10.40
CA PRO A 628 28.49 -29.61 9.11
C PRO A 628 27.02 -29.24 8.82
N LYS A 629 26.06 -29.76 9.60
CA LYS A 629 24.63 -29.46 9.46
C LYS A 629 24.22 -28.12 10.10
N GLU A 630 25.05 -27.54 10.97
CA GLU A 630 24.74 -26.35 11.77
C GLU A 630 25.36 -25.06 11.18
N LEU A 631 25.81 -25.12 9.93
CA LEU A 631 26.56 -24.06 9.24
C LEU A 631 25.84 -23.50 7.99
N THR A 632 24.55 -23.81 7.82
CA THR A 632 23.76 -23.38 6.66
C THR A 632 23.33 -21.91 6.73
N ASP A 633 23.21 -21.37 7.94
CA ASP A 633 22.66 -20.05 8.20
C ASP A 633 23.62 -19.21 9.05
N ASN A 634 23.94 -18.01 8.53
CA ASN A 634 24.63 -16.89 9.17
C ASN A 634 25.45 -17.18 10.44
N ILE A 635 26.74 -17.45 10.26
CA ILE A 635 27.69 -17.57 11.38
C ILE A 635 28.15 -16.17 11.79
N TYR A 636 28.09 -15.84 13.08
CA TYR A 636 28.63 -14.59 13.61
C TYR A 636 29.94 -14.89 14.34
N ALA A 637 30.99 -14.08 14.14
CA ALA A 637 32.25 -14.24 14.86
C ALA A 637 32.84 -12.91 15.33
N ARG A 638 33.50 -12.94 16.49
CA ARG A 638 34.15 -11.80 17.12
C ARG A 638 35.49 -12.26 17.72
N ALA A 639 36.55 -11.50 17.51
CA ALA A 639 37.82 -11.71 18.21
C ALA A 639 37.80 -10.99 19.57
N TYR A 640 38.57 -11.48 20.53
CA TYR A 640 38.79 -10.79 21.80
C TYR A 640 40.19 -11.04 22.36
N ALA A 641 40.67 -10.13 23.18
CA ALA A 641 41.91 -10.26 23.95
C ALA A 641 41.66 -9.95 25.42
N GLU A 642 42.48 -10.54 26.30
CA GLU A 642 42.49 -10.27 27.74
C GLU A 642 43.78 -9.51 28.07
N VAL A 643 43.65 -8.27 28.55
CA VAL A 643 44.77 -7.32 28.77
C VAL A 643 44.63 -6.74 30.18
N ASP A 644 45.65 -6.96 31.01
CA ASP A 644 45.76 -6.52 32.42
C ASP A 644 44.55 -6.82 33.35
N GLY A 645 43.62 -7.67 32.90
CA GLY A 645 42.44 -8.12 33.64
C GLY A 645 41.10 -7.78 32.97
N GLU A 646 41.10 -6.95 31.92
CA GLU A 646 39.91 -6.58 31.16
C GLU A 646 39.84 -7.31 29.81
N ILE A 647 38.62 -7.50 29.30
CA ILE A 647 38.34 -8.21 28.05
C ILE A 647 37.91 -7.21 26.98
N ILE A 648 38.73 -7.11 25.93
CA ILE A 648 38.53 -6.17 24.81
C ILE A 648 38.13 -6.97 23.57
N TYR A 649 37.08 -6.54 22.87
CA TYR A 649 36.51 -7.23 21.71
C TYR A 649 36.79 -6.47 20.39
N SER A 650 36.85 -7.18 19.25
CA SER A 650 36.84 -6.60 17.90
C SER A 650 35.43 -6.16 17.48
N ASP A 651 35.17 -5.92 16.20
CA ASP A 651 33.81 -5.89 15.66
C ASP A 651 33.22 -7.31 15.48
N VAL A 652 31.89 -7.40 15.39
CA VAL A 652 31.18 -8.64 15.03
C VAL A 652 31.13 -8.74 13.51
N ILE A 653 31.63 -9.84 12.95
CA ILE A 653 31.52 -10.12 11.51
C ILE A 653 30.50 -11.25 11.31
N LYS A 654 29.49 -10.96 10.48
CA LYS A 654 28.50 -11.92 9.97
C LYS A 654 29.05 -12.62 8.72
N TYR A 655 28.96 -13.94 8.66
CA TYR A 655 29.46 -14.77 7.56
C TYR A 655 28.32 -15.55 6.91
N SER A 656 28.01 -15.21 5.66
CA SER A 656 27.41 -16.15 4.72
C SER A 656 28.53 -16.92 4.01
N VAL A 657 28.45 -18.25 4.04
CA VAL A 657 29.36 -19.10 3.25
C VAL A 657 29.07 -18.99 1.74
N LEU A 658 27.85 -18.54 1.39
CA LEU A 658 27.33 -18.52 0.02
C LEU A 658 27.74 -17.25 -0.75
N GLU A 659 27.56 -16.07 -0.17
CA GLU A 659 27.94 -14.79 -0.78
C GLU A 659 29.44 -14.78 -1.12
N TYR A 660 30.23 -15.20 -0.14
CA TYR A 660 31.68 -15.25 -0.24
C TYR A 660 32.21 -16.26 -1.29
N TYR A 661 31.37 -17.24 -1.70
CA TYR A 661 31.67 -18.16 -2.81
C TYR A 661 31.44 -17.50 -4.19
N TYR A 662 30.37 -16.70 -4.35
CA TYR A 662 30.11 -15.95 -5.58
C TYR A 662 31.25 -14.98 -5.93
N GLU A 663 31.72 -14.19 -4.95
CA GLU A 663 32.86 -13.27 -5.14
C GLU A 663 34.12 -13.97 -5.67
N MET A 664 34.45 -15.17 -5.14
CA MET A 664 35.64 -15.91 -5.57
C MET A 664 35.49 -16.53 -6.96
N LYS A 665 34.25 -16.80 -7.38
CA LYS A 665 33.90 -17.30 -8.71
C LYS A 665 34.02 -16.19 -9.75
N GLU A 666 33.52 -14.98 -9.47
CA GLU A 666 33.71 -13.80 -10.32
C GLU A 666 35.18 -13.37 -10.38
N ALA A 667 35.88 -13.33 -9.24
CA ALA A 667 37.30 -12.96 -9.20
C ALA A 667 38.25 -14.02 -9.79
N GLY A 668 37.76 -15.21 -10.16
CA GLY A 668 38.55 -16.27 -10.80
C GLY A 668 39.69 -16.85 -9.96
N THR A 669 39.64 -16.72 -8.63
CA THR A 669 40.76 -17.08 -7.72
C THR A 669 40.67 -18.48 -7.12
N MET A 670 39.62 -19.25 -7.45
CA MET A 670 39.35 -20.56 -6.85
C MET A 670 40.25 -21.67 -7.44
N GLY A 671 40.97 -22.40 -6.57
CA GLY A 671 41.84 -23.51 -7.00
C GLY A 671 41.05 -24.73 -7.48
N THR A 672 41.44 -25.33 -8.61
CA THR A 672 40.67 -26.34 -9.35
C THR A 672 40.20 -27.53 -8.51
N ASN A 673 41.01 -28.04 -7.58
CA ASN A 673 40.61 -29.17 -6.72
C ASN A 673 39.58 -28.78 -5.64
N LEU A 674 39.56 -27.51 -5.21
CA LEU A 674 38.56 -26.99 -4.29
C LEU A 674 37.26 -26.66 -5.03
N ALA A 675 37.37 -26.10 -6.25
CA ALA A 675 36.24 -25.95 -7.17
C ALA A 675 35.57 -27.32 -7.42
N ASN A 676 36.33 -28.34 -7.83
CA ASN A 676 35.80 -29.70 -8.07
C ASN A 676 35.19 -30.37 -6.82
N LEU A 677 35.63 -30.03 -5.61
CA LEU A 677 35.08 -30.57 -4.36
C LEU A 677 33.74 -29.90 -3.99
N LEU A 678 33.61 -28.59 -4.24
CA LEU A 678 32.38 -27.84 -4.04
C LEU A 678 31.37 -28.03 -5.18
N ASP A 679 31.84 -28.19 -6.43
CA ASP A 679 31.06 -28.79 -7.51
C ASP A 679 30.59 -30.21 -7.12
N GLY A 680 31.40 -30.99 -6.39
CA GLY A 680 30.93 -32.26 -5.82
C GLY A 680 29.77 -32.10 -4.84
N LEU A 681 29.74 -31.02 -4.05
CA LEU A 681 28.66 -30.72 -3.10
C LEU A 681 27.41 -30.14 -3.80
N MET A 682 27.56 -29.30 -4.83
CA MET A 682 26.43 -28.73 -5.58
C MET A 682 25.87 -29.67 -6.67
N ASN A 683 26.70 -30.49 -7.33
CA ASN A 683 26.22 -31.51 -8.28
C ASN A 683 25.50 -32.68 -7.57
N TYR A 684 25.53 -32.74 -6.24
CA TYR A 684 24.63 -33.57 -5.42
C TYR A 684 23.71 -32.74 -4.50
N GLY A 685 23.57 -31.44 -4.80
CA GLY A 685 22.77 -30.46 -4.06
C GLY A 685 22.41 -29.27 -4.96
N ALA A 686 21.40 -29.48 -5.82
CA ALA A 686 20.93 -28.57 -6.88
C ALA A 686 21.86 -28.42 -8.11
N LEU A 687 21.85 -29.45 -8.97
CA LEU A 687 22.29 -29.39 -10.38
C LEU A 687 21.49 -28.29 -11.12
N ALA A 688 22.04 -27.36 -11.91
CA ALA A 688 23.10 -27.39 -12.94
C ALA A 688 22.59 -27.66 -14.36
N GLN A 689 22.18 -26.58 -15.04
CA GLN A 689 22.03 -26.49 -16.49
C GLN A 689 23.19 -25.66 -17.07
N LEU A 690 23.62 -25.98 -18.31
CA LEU A 690 24.55 -25.20 -19.14
C LEU A 690 25.85 -24.68 -18.48
N ASN A 691 26.97 -25.38 -18.68
CA ASN A 691 28.20 -24.81 -19.28
C ASN A 691 29.35 -25.82 -19.45
N PHE A 692 29.41 -26.56 -20.57
CA PHE A 692 30.70 -27.07 -21.09
C PHE A 692 30.73 -27.33 -22.61
N ASN A 693 30.45 -26.30 -23.41
CA ASN A 693 31.40 -25.72 -24.38
C ASN A 693 30.64 -24.71 -25.29
N TYR A 694 31.03 -23.45 -25.46
CA TYR A 694 32.37 -22.86 -25.67
C TYR A 694 32.93 -23.11 -27.08
N ASN A 695 32.83 -22.08 -27.92
CA ASN A 695 33.68 -21.80 -29.08
C ASN A 695 33.67 -22.81 -30.25
N THR A 696 32.57 -22.75 -30.98
CA THR A 696 32.59 -22.29 -32.39
C THR A 696 33.93 -21.69 -32.87
N SER A 697 34.81 -22.51 -33.48
CA SER A 697 35.29 -22.28 -34.86
C SER A 697 36.49 -23.16 -35.28
N ARG A 698 36.21 -24.27 -35.99
CA ARG A 698 36.81 -24.53 -37.33
C ARG A 698 36.32 -25.84 -37.97
N LEU A 699 36.05 -25.76 -39.27
CA LEU A 699 35.88 -26.92 -40.16
C LEU A 699 37.21 -27.31 -40.82
N ALA A 700 37.20 -28.51 -41.43
CA ALA A 700 38.11 -29.05 -42.45
C ALA A 700 39.45 -29.74 -42.03
N ASN A 701 39.41 -31.07 -42.15
CA ASN A 701 40.39 -31.92 -42.86
C ASN A 701 41.81 -32.14 -42.29
N ALA A 702 41.94 -33.17 -41.44
CA ALA A 702 42.91 -34.27 -41.61
C ALA A 702 42.35 -35.54 -40.92
N THR A 703 42.84 -36.75 -41.26
CA THR A 703 42.04 -37.99 -41.05
C THR A 703 42.89 -39.23 -40.67
N TYR A 704 42.21 -40.24 -40.09
CA TYR A 704 42.67 -41.62 -39.78
C TYR A 704 43.42 -41.79 -38.43
N TYR A 705 43.36 -42.94 -37.72
CA TYR A 705 43.19 -44.32 -38.23
C TYR A 705 42.29 -45.28 -37.40
N LYS A 706 41.77 -46.28 -38.14
CA LYS A 706 41.61 -47.72 -37.83
C LYS A 706 42.67 -48.25 -36.82
N VAL A 707 42.54 -49.31 -36.01
CA VAL A 707 41.78 -50.59 -35.99
C VAL A 707 41.62 -51.00 -34.47
N ASN A 708 41.03 -52.10 -33.98
CA ASN A 708 40.48 -53.37 -34.49
C ASN A 708 39.43 -53.97 -33.53
N VAL A 709 38.80 -55.11 -33.85
CA VAL A 709 38.12 -56.01 -32.87
C VAL A 709 38.63 -57.44 -33.05
N VAL A 710 38.86 -58.17 -31.95
CA VAL A 710 39.15 -59.61 -31.95
C VAL A 710 38.33 -60.29 -30.85
N ASN A 711 37.65 -61.39 -31.17
CA ASN A 711 36.83 -62.19 -30.23
C ASN A 711 35.84 -61.37 -29.37
N GLY A 712 35.31 -60.27 -29.92
CA GLY A 712 34.27 -59.46 -29.27
C GLY A 712 34.75 -58.51 -28.17
N VAL A 713 36.07 -58.32 -28.00
CA VAL A 713 36.63 -57.42 -26.96
C VAL A 713 37.50 -56.33 -27.57
N LEU A 714 37.18 -55.08 -27.24
CA LEU A 714 38.09 -53.92 -27.23
C LEU A 714 38.54 -53.71 -25.77
N GLN A 715 39.76 -53.21 -25.55
CA GLN A 715 40.33 -53.12 -24.19
C GLN A 715 40.58 -51.66 -23.76
N ASP A 716 40.07 -51.35 -22.56
CA ASP A 716 40.22 -50.15 -21.72
C ASP A 716 40.01 -48.75 -22.31
N GLY A 717 39.11 -47.99 -21.66
CA GLY A 717 38.89 -46.56 -21.89
C GLY A 717 37.42 -46.17 -22.08
N PHE A 718 36.64 -46.14 -20.98
CA PHE A 718 35.24 -45.70 -20.89
C PHE A 718 34.16 -46.47 -21.68
N THR A 719 33.25 -47.13 -20.96
CA THR A 719 31.79 -46.87 -21.00
C THR A 719 31.11 -47.57 -19.81
N SER A 720 29.92 -47.12 -19.40
CA SER A 720 29.29 -47.48 -18.11
C SER A 720 28.02 -48.33 -18.24
N GLY A 721 27.69 -49.11 -17.20
CA GLY A 721 26.33 -49.64 -17.00
C GLY A 721 26.20 -50.84 -16.03
N ARG A 722 25.23 -50.76 -15.10
CA ARG A 722 24.35 -51.83 -14.54
C ARG A 722 23.75 -51.44 -13.17
N TYR A 723 22.58 -52.02 -12.88
CA TYR A 723 21.75 -51.88 -11.66
C TYR A 723 21.47 -53.29 -11.06
N GLN A 724 20.64 -53.56 -10.03
CA GLN A 724 19.69 -52.74 -9.25
C GLN A 724 19.38 -53.41 -7.89
N THR A 725 19.31 -52.66 -6.79
CA THR A 725 18.65 -53.02 -5.51
C THR A 725 18.52 -51.76 -4.61
N THR A 726 17.56 -51.57 -3.70
CA THR A 726 16.13 -51.98 -3.62
C THR A 726 15.50 -51.21 -2.45
N GLU A 727 14.52 -50.33 -2.69
CA GLU A 727 13.58 -49.82 -1.69
C GLU A 727 12.23 -49.47 -2.36
N THR A 728 11.23 -48.99 -1.60
CA THR A 728 9.81 -48.99 -2.00
C THR A 728 9.48 -48.13 -3.23
N ILE A 729 8.70 -48.71 -4.16
CA ILE A 729 8.19 -48.02 -5.37
C ILE A 729 6.68 -47.83 -5.24
N THR A 730 6.21 -46.58 -5.33
CA THR A 730 4.80 -46.27 -5.61
C THR A 730 4.59 -46.35 -7.11
N LEU A 731 3.77 -47.31 -7.57
CA LEU A 731 3.45 -47.47 -8.98
C LEU A 731 2.24 -46.60 -9.35
N THR A 732 2.49 -45.44 -9.95
CA THR A 732 1.51 -44.82 -10.86
C THR A 732 1.32 -45.73 -12.08
N PRO A 733 0.12 -45.76 -12.70
CA PRO A 733 -0.06 -46.55 -13.91
C PRO A 733 0.71 -45.92 -15.07
N ASN A 734 1.65 -46.65 -15.67
CA ASN A 734 1.92 -46.45 -17.09
C ASN A 734 0.63 -46.79 -17.85
N GLU A 735 0.30 -45.97 -18.83
CA GLU A 735 -0.72 -46.33 -19.81
C GLU A 735 -0.25 -47.54 -20.61
N ALA A 736 -1.18 -48.41 -20.98
CA ALA A 736 -0.89 -49.51 -21.87
C ALA A 736 -0.96 -48.99 -23.32
N PRO A 737 0.08 -49.18 -24.14
CA PRO A 737 -0.05 -49.06 -25.59
C PRO A 737 -1.21 -49.94 -26.08
N LEU A 738 -1.92 -49.48 -27.12
CA LEU A 738 -3.21 -50.05 -27.53
C LEU A 738 -3.18 -51.57 -27.72
N GLY A 739 -4.16 -52.27 -27.14
CA GLY A 739 -4.40 -53.69 -27.41
C GLY A 739 -5.21 -54.44 -26.36
N MET A 740 -4.93 -54.23 -25.06
CA MET A 740 -5.53 -55.04 -23.98
C MET A 740 -6.16 -54.20 -22.86
N LYS A 741 -7.31 -54.68 -22.35
CA LYS A 741 -8.08 -54.09 -21.24
C LYS A 741 -7.98 -54.99 -20.00
N PHE A 742 -7.69 -54.41 -18.84
CA PHE A 742 -7.63 -55.14 -17.57
C PHE A 742 -9.01 -55.64 -17.14
N ALA A 743 -9.08 -56.85 -16.58
CA ALA A 743 -10.34 -57.46 -16.13
C ALA A 743 -10.57 -57.34 -14.61
N TYR A 744 -9.70 -57.90 -13.76
CA TYR A 744 -9.83 -57.91 -12.29
C TYR A 744 -8.57 -58.48 -11.60
N TRP A 745 -8.49 -58.34 -10.26
CA TRP A 745 -7.42 -58.91 -9.41
C TRP A 745 -7.93 -60.05 -8.50
N LYS A 746 -7.04 -60.97 -8.09
CA LYS A 746 -7.36 -62.10 -7.19
C LYS A 746 -6.49 -62.19 -5.93
N ASP A 747 -7.00 -62.89 -4.90
CA ASP A 747 -6.25 -63.29 -3.70
C ASP A 747 -5.58 -64.67 -3.84
N SER A 748 -4.75 -65.05 -2.87
CA SER A 748 -4.07 -66.36 -2.83
C SER A 748 -5.01 -67.57 -2.66
N ASN A 749 -6.32 -67.34 -2.49
CA ASN A 749 -7.36 -68.35 -2.44
C ASN A 749 -8.26 -68.32 -3.69
N ASN A 750 -7.83 -67.62 -4.75
CA ASN A 750 -8.46 -67.53 -6.07
C ASN A 750 -9.77 -66.72 -6.11
N ASN A 751 -10.06 -65.90 -5.08
CA ASN A 751 -11.22 -65.02 -5.03
C ASN A 751 -10.93 -63.68 -5.72
N VAL A 752 -11.90 -63.13 -6.45
CA VAL A 752 -11.79 -61.80 -7.09
C VAL A 752 -11.99 -60.69 -6.06
N ILE A 753 -11.09 -59.69 -6.02
CA ILE A 753 -11.09 -58.64 -4.99
C ILE A 753 -11.66 -57.30 -5.50
N SER A 754 -11.38 -56.90 -6.75
CA SER A 754 -11.89 -55.66 -7.34
C SER A 754 -11.86 -55.68 -8.87
N THR A 755 -12.76 -54.89 -9.48
CA THR A 755 -12.80 -54.50 -10.90
C THR A 755 -12.55 -53.00 -11.11
N SER A 756 -12.30 -52.21 -10.05
CA SER A 756 -12.01 -50.77 -10.12
C SER A 756 -10.55 -50.45 -9.74
N LYS A 757 -10.07 -49.29 -10.21
CA LYS A 757 -8.63 -48.98 -10.41
C LYS A 757 -7.75 -48.80 -9.15
N THR A 758 -8.29 -48.93 -7.93
CA THR A 758 -7.53 -48.61 -6.69
C THR A 758 -7.71 -49.68 -5.61
N VAL A 759 -6.60 -50.17 -5.06
CA VAL A 759 -6.55 -51.10 -3.90
C VAL A 759 -5.43 -50.66 -2.96
N THR A 760 -5.78 -50.32 -1.71
CA THR A 760 -4.81 -49.92 -0.67
C THR A 760 -4.55 -51.07 0.29
N LEU A 761 -3.31 -51.55 0.37
CA LEU A 761 -2.93 -52.72 1.17
C LEU A 761 -1.83 -52.38 2.19
N GLY A 762 -2.24 -52.02 3.40
CA GLY A 762 -1.33 -51.75 4.52
C GLY A 762 -1.19 -52.93 5.48
N VAL A 763 -0.30 -53.90 5.20
CA VAL A 763 0.18 -54.87 6.22
C VAL A 763 1.58 -55.40 5.94
N THR A 764 2.35 -55.58 7.01
CA THR A 764 3.78 -55.93 6.99
C THR A 764 4.05 -57.43 6.87
N LYS A 765 3.89 -58.01 5.67
CA LYS A 765 4.64 -59.20 5.22
C LYS A 765 4.46 -59.45 3.72
N ALA A 766 5.51 -59.97 3.09
CA ALA A 766 5.49 -60.28 1.66
C ALA A 766 4.49 -61.40 1.32
N VAL A 767 3.54 -61.09 0.44
CA VAL A 767 2.67 -62.02 -0.28
C VAL A 767 2.66 -61.55 -1.73
N SER A 768 2.88 -62.46 -2.67
CA SER A 768 2.88 -62.15 -4.11
C SER A 768 1.46 -62.18 -4.67
N TYR A 769 1.12 -61.17 -5.49
CA TYR A 769 -0.09 -61.14 -6.30
C TYR A 769 0.26 -61.51 -7.74
N GLU A 770 -0.65 -62.19 -8.44
CA GLU A 770 -0.44 -62.68 -9.80
C GLU A 770 -1.51 -62.07 -10.72
N ALA A 771 -1.06 -61.42 -11.80
CA ALA A 771 -1.93 -60.90 -12.85
C ALA A 771 -2.09 -61.97 -13.95
N VAL A 772 -3.32 -62.23 -14.38
CA VAL A 772 -3.63 -63.24 -15.38
C VAL A 772 -3.94 -62.56 -16.71
N TYR A 773 -3.24 -62.99 -17.76
CA TYR A 773 -3.50 -62.65 -19.15
C TYR A 773 -3.91 -63.95 -19.85
N GLU A 774 -4.93 -63.91 -20.71
CA GLU A 774 -5.26 -65.02 -21.62
C GLU A 774 -4.91 -64.63 -23.05
N GLU A 775 -4.18 -65.53 -23.73
CA GLU A 775 -4.01 -65.54 -25.18
C GLU A 775 -5.28 -66.14 -25.83
N ASP A 776 -5.43 -66.02 -27.15
CA ASP A 776 -6.57 -66.53 -27.94
C ASP A 776 -7.97 -65.95 -27.64
N LEU A 777 -8.20 -64.70 -28.06
CA LEU A 777 -9.49 -64.34 -28.68
C LEU A 777 -9.25 -63.97 -30.14
N GLY A 778 -9.95 -64.67 -31.04
CA GLY A 778 -9.72 -64.57 -32.48
C GLY A 778 -10.09 -63.19 -33.04
N VAL A 779 -9.08 -62.47 -33.53
CA VAL A 779 -9.27 -61.24 -34.30
C VAL A 779 -9.80 -61.60 -35.68
N THR A 780 -11.08 -61.32 -35.92
CA THR A 780 -11.53 -61.00 -37.28
C THR A 780 -10.83 -59.70 -37.64
N VAL A 781 -9.97 -59.73 -38.67
CA VAL A 781 -9.40 -58.48 -39.20
C VAL A 781 -10.55 -57.67 -39.80
N LEU A 782 -10.70 -56.46 -39.29
CA LEU A 782 -11.28 -55.33 -39.99
C LEU A 782 -10.11 -54.35 -40.14
N ASP A 783 -9.80 -53.97 -41.37
CA ASP A 783 -8.61 -53.20 -41.71
C ASP A 783 -8.92 -51.71 -41.50
N GLU A 784 -8.65 -51.18 -40.31
CA GLU A 784 -8.65 -49.74 -40.04
C GLU A 784 -7.56 -49.06 -40.90
N ILE A 785 -7.99 -48.59 -42.09
CA ILE A 785 -7.15 -47.86 -43.05
C ILE A 785 -6.59 -46.61 -42.38
N THR A 786 -5.35 -46.73 -41.92
CA THR A 786 -4.61 -45.63 -41.31
C THR A 786 -4.21 -44.67 -42.40
N ILE A 787 -4.88 -43.51 -42.45
CA ILE A 787 -4.53 -42.42 -43.35
C ILE A 787 -3.26 -41.77 -42.81
N ASP A 788 -2.10 -42.22 -43.29
CA ASP A 788 -0.77 -41.75 -42.89
C ASP A 788 -0.49 -40.37 -43.50
N VAL A 789 -1.22 -39.36 -43.02
CA VAL A 789 -0.86 -37.95 -43.20
C VAL A 789 0.35 -37.70 -42.29
N GLU A 790 1.55 -37.92 -42.84
CA GLU A 790 2.86 -37.67 -42.24
C GLU A 790 2.80 -36.48 -41.27
N GLN A 791 2.99 -36.72 -39.96
CA GLN A 791 2.48 -35.85 -38.87
C GLN A 791 2.77 -34.35 -39.02
N TYR A 792 1.90 -33.65 -39.74
CA TYR A 792 1.98 -32.21 -39.96
C TYR A 792 1.39 -31.48 -38.76
N LYS A 793 2.27 -30.82 -38.01
CA LYS A 793 2.05 -30.06 -36.77
C LYS A 793 1.13 -28.84 -36.92
N ASP A 794 0.60 -28.64 -38.13
CA ASP A 794 -0.16 -27.49 -38.64
C ASP A 794 -1.56 -27.88 -39.16
N ILE A 795 -2.00 -29.13 -38.97
CA ILE A 795 -3.33 -29.64 -39.36
C ILE A 795 -4.21 -29.90 -38.13
N ASP A 796 -5.45 -29.40 -38.16
CA ASP A 796 -6.53 -29.86 -37.28
C ASP A 796 -7.11 -31.17 -37.82
N THR A 797 -6.73 -32.28 -37.18
CA THR A 797 -7.16 -33.64 -37.56
C THR A 797 -8.56 -34.00 -37.07
N THR A 798 -9.24 -33.15 -36.28
CA THR A 798 -10.59 -33.49 -35.74
C THR A 798 -11.68 -33.51 -36.82
N LEU A 799 -11.41 -32.89 -37.97
CA LEU A 799 -12.28 -32.85 -39.15
C LEU A 799 -11.99 -33.97 -40.16
N VAL A 800 -10.91 -34.75 -39.97
CA VAL A 800 -10.52 -35.85 -40.88
C VAL A 800 -11.32 -37.12 -40.52
N PRO A 801 -12.19 -37.64 -41.40
CA PRO A 801 -12.98 -38.83 -41.12
C PRO A 801 -12.11 -40.10 -41.12
N THR A 802 -12.01 -40.78 -39.98
CA THR A 802 -11.22 -42.01 -39.80
C THR A 802 -11.81 -43.25 -40.48
N THR A 803 -12.98 -43.16 -41.12
CA THR A 803 -13.62 -44.29 -41.82
C THR A 803 -14.59 -43.78 -42.88
N VAL A 804 -14.56 -44.36 -44.10
CA VAL A 804 -15.41 -43.97 -45.23
C VAL A 804 -16.30 -45.14 -45.66
N THR A 805 -17.55 -45.15 -45.19
CA THR A 805 -18.49 -46.26 -45.44
C THR A 805 -19.31 -46.05 -46.72
N LEU A 806 -18.93 -46.70 -47.82
CA LEU A 806 -19.69 -46.69 -49.07
C LEU A 806 -20.98 -47.53 -48.98
N SER A 807 -22.14 -46.87 -48.90
CA SER A 807 -23.44 -47.51 -48.74
C SER A 807 -24.13 -47.87 -50.07
N SER A 808 -23.45 -48.64 -50.92
CA SER A 808 -23.99 -49.10 -52.21
C SER A 808 -24.98 -50.27 -52.05
N GLY A 809 -26.16 -49.98 -51.51
CA GLY A 809 -27.40 -50.76 -51.66
C GLY A 809 -27.52 -52.09 -50.90
N LEU A 810 -26.46 -52.90 -50.80
CA LEU A 810 -26.51 -54.24 -50.18
C LEU A 810 -25.13 -54.83 -49.78
N ILE A 811 -24.02 -54.12 -49.97
CA ILE A 811 -22.66 -54.58 -49.67
C ILE A 811 -21.98 -53.60 -48.71
N THR A 812 -21.20 -54.13 -47.78
CA THR A 812 -20.34 -53.40 -46.84
C THR A 812 -18.99 -54.10 -46.81
N GLU A 813 -18.07 -53.60 -47.63
CA GLU A 813 -16.67 -54.03 -47.69
C GLU A 813 -15.79 -52.84 -47.33
N GLU A 814 -14.68 -53.09 -46.64
CA GLU A 814 -13.66 -52.09 -46.36
C GLU A 814 -12.81 -51.89 -47.63
N VAL A 815 -12.64 -50.64 -48.06
CA VAL A 815 -11.96 -50.28 -49.30
C VAL A 815 -10.86 -49.28 -49.02
N GLU A 816 -9.62 -49.66 -49.33
CA GLU A 816 -8.46 -48.78 -49.23
C GLU A 816 -8.63 -47.58 -50.17
N VAL A 817 -8.41 -46.37 -49.66
CA VAL A 817 -8.55 -45.10 -50.40
C VAL A 817 -7.18 -44.45 -50.53
N SER A 818 -6.73 -44.20 -51.76
CA SER A 818 -5.55 -43.39 -52.04
C SER A 818 -5.97 -41.94 -52.22
N TRP A 819 -5.40 -41.04 -51.43
CA TRP A 819 -5.72 -39.62 -51.46
C TRP A 819 -4.75 -38.85 -52.37
N ASP A 820 -5.29 -38.14 -53.36
CA ASP A 820 -4.53 -37.19 -54.17
C ASP A 820 -4.30 -35.90 -53.38
N LEU A 821 -3.12 -35.81 -52.78
CA LEU A 821 -2.64 -34.61 -52.09
C LEU A 821 -2.12 -33.52 -53.05
N SER A 822 -2.25 -33.67 -54.38
CA SER A 822 -1.80 -32.64 -55.34
C SER A 822 -2.60 -31.33 -55.26
N THR A 823 -3.78 -31.35 -54.63
CA THR A 823 -4.59 -30.15 -54.33
C THR A 823 -4.36 -29.57 -52.93
N TYR A 824 -3.60 -30.26 -52.07
CA TYR A 824 -3.28 -29.79 -50.71
C TYR A 824 -2.06 -28.88 -50.71
N ASP A 825 -2.24 -27.66 -50.19
CA ASP A 825 -1.17 -26.68 -50.02
C ASP A 825 -1.03 -26.31 -48.54
N LYS A 826 -0.05 -26.88 -47.85
CA LYS A 826 0.19 -26.59 -46.43
C LYS A 826 0.51 -25.13 -46.12
N THR A 827 0.87 -24.30 -47.11
CA THR A 827 1.09 -22.87 -46.92
C THR A 827 -0.21 -22.05 -46.90
N LYS A 828 -1.36 -22.71 -47.11
CA LYS A 828 -2.66 -22.08 -47.30
C LYS A 828 -3.62 -22.44 -46.16
N VAL A 829 -3.67 -21.56 -45.16
CA VAL A 829 -4.57 -21.64 -43.99
C VAL A 829 -6.04 -21.80 -44.40
N GLY A 830 -6.77 -22.63 -43.66
CA GLY A 830 -8.20 -22.92 -43.80
C GLY A 830 -8.51 -24.30 -44.35
N THR A 831 -9.81 -24.59 -44.51
CA THR A 831 -10.31 -25.86 -45.05
C THR A 831 -9.93 -26.04 -46.52
N GLN A 832 -9.33 -27.19 -46.83
CA GLN A 832 -8.96 -27.63 -48.17
C GLN A 832 -9.55 -29.01 -48.46
N THR A 833 -10.02 -29.21 -49.69
CA THR A 833 -10.55 -30.51 -50.13
C THR A 833 -9.48 -31.29 -50.89
N VAL A 834 -9.19 -32.51 -50.42
CA VAL A 834 -8.42 -33.52 -51.17
C VAL A 834 -9.34 -34.63 -51.67
N TYR A 835 -8.96 -35.25 -52.78
CA TYR A 835 -9.79 -36.23 -53.48
C TYR A 835 -9.27 -37.66 -53.30
N GLY A 836 -10.16 -38.64 -53.23
CA GLY A 836 -9.82 -40.04 -52.99
C GLY A 836 -10.23 -40.97 -54.14
N GLU A 837 -9.33 -41.89 -54.53
CA GLU A 837 -9.60 -43.01 -55.44
C GLU A 837 -9.53 -44.34 -54.69
N LEU A 838 -10.32 -45.34 -55.11
CA LEU A 838 -10.32 -46.68 -54.49
C LEU A 838 -9.17 -47.52 -55.03
N VAL A 839 -8.35 -48.10 -54.14
CA VAL A 839 -7.12 -48.84 -54.53
C VAL A 839 -7.41 -50.29 -54.89
N ASN A 840 -8.29 -50.96 -54.12
CA ASN A 840 -8.50 -52.41 -54.19
C ASN A 840 -9.95 -52.77 -54.58
N SER A 841 -10.55 -52.06 -55.54
CA SER A 841 -11.99 -52.17 -55.84
C SER A 841 -12.30 -52.10 -57.34
N ASP A 842 -13.20 -52.97 -57.81
CA ASP A 842 -13.80 -52.92 -59.16
C ASP A 842 -15.01 -51.95 -59.25
N TYR A 843 -15.31 -51.19 -58.19
CA TYR A 843 -16.45 -50.25 -58.16
C TYR A 843 -16.14 -48.90 -58.82
N GLU A 844 -16.91 -48.56 -59.86
CA GLU A 844 -17.04 -47.16 -60.32
C GLU A 844 -17.89 -46.36 -59.30
N LEU A 845 -17.34 -45.26 -58.79
CA LEU A 845 -18.06 -44.30 -57.93
C LEU A 845 -18.90 -43.35 -58.80
N GLU A 846 -20.13 -43.01 -58.36
CA GLU A 846 -20.95 -41.99 -59.05
C GLU A 846 -20.43 -40.56 -58.84
N GLU A 847 -19.76 -40.28 -57.71
CA GLU A 847 -19.13 -39.01 -57.35
C GLU A 847 -17.79 -39.32 -56.64
N PRO A 848 -16.73 -38.49 -56.80
CA PRO A 848 -15.41 -38.74 -56.20
C PRO A 848 -15.44 -38.64 -54.67
N LEU A 849 -14.60 -39.42 -53.99
CA LEU A 849 -14.42 -39.25 -52.54
C LEU A 849 -13.70 -37.94 -52.23
N THR A 850 -14.07 -37.32 -51.11
CA THR A 850 -13.52 -36.05 -50.63
C THR A 850 -13.22 -36.11 -49.14
N MET A 851 -12.11 -35.50 -48.73
CA MET A 851 -11.76 -35.23 -47.33
C MET A 851 -11.54 -33.73 -47.16
N GLU A 852 -12.01 -33.18 -46.04
CA GLU A 852 -11.67 -31.82 -45.62
C GLU A 852 -10.48 -31.86 -44.65
N ILE A 853 -9.40 -31.17 -45.03
CA ILE A 853 -8.21 -30.95 -44.21
C ILE A 853 -8.20 -29.47 -43.81
N ASN A 854 -8.19 -29.17 -42.52
CA ASN A 854 -8.15 -27.79 -42.02
C ASN A 854 -6.72 -27.43 -41.59
N VAL A 855 -6.05 -26.61 -42.38
CA VAL A 855 -4.71 -26.08 -42.04
C VAL A 855 -4.90 -24.88 -41.11
N ILE A 856 -4.36 -24.95 -39.89
CA ILE A 856 -4.36 -23.82 -38.95
C ILE A 856 -3.17 -22.89 -39.26
N ALA A 857 -3.20 -21.63 -38.81
CA ALA A 857 -2.13 -20.67 -39.09
C ALA A 857 -0.83 -20.88 -38.29
N TYR A 858 -0.75 -21.98 -37.52
CA TYR A 858 0.23 -22.22 -36.47
C TYR A 858 0.82 -23.62 -36.61
N THR A 859 2.13 -23.76 -36.43
CA THR A 859 2.79 -25.04 -36.23
C THR A 859 3.02 -25.24 -34.74
N LEU A 860 2.54 -26.36 -34.19
CA LEU A 860 2.54 -26.63 -32.74
C LEU A 860 3.51 -27.76 -32.35
N GLU A 861 4.19 -27.61 -31.22
CA GLU A 861 4.97 -28.67 -30.56
C GLU A 861 4.22 -29.14 -29.30
N TYR A 862 4.07 -30.44 -29.12
CA TYR A 862 3.38 -31.04 -27.96
C TYR A 862 4.41 -31.51 -26.92
N ASP A 863 4.33 -31.00 -25.69
CA ASP A 863 5.05 -31.62 -24.57
C ASP A 863 4.19 -32.68 -23.89
N SER A 864 4.55 -33.94 -24.16
CA SER A 864 3.94 -35.13 -23.53
C SER A 864 4.21 -35.29 -22.03
N ILE A 865 5.14 -34.52 -21.45
CA ILE A 865 5.48 -34.57 -20.01
C ILE A 865 4.51 -33.69 -19.22
N ASN A 866 4.30 -32.45 -19.67
CA ASN A 866 3.41 -31.48 -19.02
C ASN A 866 1.98 -31.50 -19.56
N ASN A 867 1.76 -32.14 -20.73
CA ASN A 867 0.51 -32.16 -21.48
C ASN A 867 0.03 -30.75 -21.88
N GLU A 868 0.86 -30.09 -22.68
CA GLU A 868 0.66 -28.73 -23.18
C GLU A 868 1.21 -28.58 -24.62
N TYR A 869 0.87 -27.48 -25.28
CA TYR A 869 1.36 -27.12 -26.61
C TYR A 869 2.15 -25.81 -26.60
N ALA A 870 3.16 -25.75 -27.45
CA ALA A 870 4.00 -24.59 -27.73
C ALA A 870 3.86 -24.17 -29.20
N ILE A 871 3.73 -22.88 -29.48
CA ILE A 871 3.67 -22.37 -30.86
C ILE A 871 5.09 -22.16 -31.38
N ILE A 872 5.51 -22.96 -32.36
CA ILE A 872 6.88 -22.92 -32.92
C ILE A 872 7.00 -22.15 -34.25
N GLU A 873 5.89 -21.96 -34.97
CA GLU A 873 5.85 -21.16 -36.21
C GLU A 873 4.42 -20.61 -36.43
N TYR A 874 4.29 -19.41 -36.98
CA TYR A 874 3.06 -18.82 -37.48
C TYR A 874 3.26 -18.36 -38.92
N PHE A 875 2.42 -18.87 -39.83
CA PHE A 875 2.51 -18.61 -41.27
C PHE A 875 1.21 -18.00 -41.83
N GLY A 876 0.33 -17.50 -40.96
CA GLY A 876 -0.87 -16.79 -41.36
C GLY A 876 -0.59 -15.44 -42.03
N THR A 877 -1.51 -15.02 -42.90
CA THR A 877 -1.43 -13.75 -43.65
C THR A 877 -2.56 -12.79 -43.28
N THR A 878 -3.07 -12.87 -42.05
CA THR A 878 -4.13 -11.99 -41.54
C THR A 878 -3.55 -10.63 -41.12
N ALA A 879 -4.42 -9.61 -41.05
CA ALA A 879 -4.03 -8.30 -40.51
C ALA A 879 -4.32 -8.17 -39.00
N ASN A 880 -5.21 -9.01 -38.47
CA ASN A 880 -5.60 -9.06 -37.06
C ASN A 880 -5.72 -10.53 -36.70
N GLU A 881 -5.06 -10.93 -35.62
CA GLU A 881 -4.93 -12.34 -35.23
C GLU A 881 -5.19 -12.52 -33.73
N THR A 882 -5.76 -13.66 -33.37
CA THR A 882 -5.93 -14.05 -31.96
C THR A 882 -5.34 -15.43 -31.79
N VAL A 883 -4.27 -15.51 -30.99
CA VAL A 883 -3.59 -16.76 -30.70
C VAL A 883 -4.57 -17.71 -29.99
N PRO A 884 -4.68 -18.99 -30.40
CA PRO A 884 -5.51 -19.95 -29.70
C PRO A 884 -4.94 -20.24 -28.30
N SER A 885 -5.79 -20.31 -27.28
CA SER A 885 -5.40 -20.70 -25.91
C SER A 885 -5.38 -22.22 -25.70
N THR A 886 -5.96 -22.99 -26.62
CA THR A 886 -5.97 -24.46 -26.59
C THR A 886 -5.92 -25.02 -28.02
N PHE A 887 -5.37 -26.22 -28.18
CA PHE A 887 -5.53 -27.04 -29.38
C PHE A 887 -6.00 -28.44 -28.95
N ASN A 888 -7.06 -28.95 -29.58
CA ASN A 888 -7.71 -30.22 -29.21
C ASN A 888 -8.07 -30.36 -27.72
N GLY A 889 -8.35 -29.24 -27.03
CA GLY A 889 -8.68 -29.18 -25.60
C GLY A 889 -7.48 -29.24 -24.65
N ILE A 890 -6.26 -29.29 -25.18
CA ILE A 890 -4.99 -29.19 -24.44
C ILE A 890 -4.53 -27.72 -24.47
N PRO A 891 -4.03 -27.15 -23.36
CA PRO A 891 -3.62 -25.74 -23.32
C PRO A 891 -2.43 -25.45 -24.23
N ILE A 892 -2.36 -24.22 -24.74
CA ILE A 892 -1.15 -23.65 -25.35
C ILE A 892 -0.55 -22.68 -24.33
N THR A 893 0.72 -22.87 -23.98
CA THR A 893 1.36 -22.19 -22.83
C THR A 893 2.61 -21.38 -23.18
N SER A 894 3.22 -21.61 -24.36
CA SER A 894 4.33 -20.79 -24.86
C SER A 894 4.19 -20.38 -26.32
N ILE A 895 4.85 -19.27 -26.64
CA ILE A 895 5.19 -18.87 -28.01
C ILE A 895 6.71 -18.96 -28.12
N GLU A 896 7.24 -19.84 -28.95
CA GLU A 896 8.65 -20.20 -28.94
C GLU A 896 9.56 -19.24 -29.72
N GLN A 897 10.87 -19.51 -29.67
CA GLN A 897 11.88 -18.73 -30.37
C GLN A 897 11.51 -18.52 -31.85
N SER A 898 11.43 -17.26 -32.28
CA SER A 898 11.17 -16.85 -33.66
C SER A 898 9.82 -17.28 -34.27
N ALA A 899 8.84 -17.69 -33.46
CA ALA A 899 7.58 -18.25 -33.96
C ALA A 899 6.80 -17.32 -34.90
N PHE A 900 6.80 -16.00 -34.67
CA PHE A 900 6.18 -14.97 -35.53
C PHE A 900 7.25 -14.08 -36.20
N TYR A 901 8.41 -14.64 -36.56
CA TYR A 901 9.50 -13.90 -37.18
C TYR A 901 9.13 -13.39 -38.59
N GLU A 902 9.40 -12.11 -38.87
CA GLU A 902 9.08 -11.42 -40.14
C GLU A 902 7.58 -11.44 -40.54
N CYS A 903 6.64 -11.62 -39.60
CA CYS A 903 5.18 -11.61 -39.83
C CYS A 903 4.59 -10.22 -40.14
N THR A 904 5.09 -9.61 -41.22
CA THR A 904 4.78 -8.24 -41.68
C THR A 904 3.34 -8.01 -42.15
N TYR A 905 2.48 -9.04 -42.19
CA TYR A 905 1.04 -8.87 -42.43
C TYR A 905 0.27 -8.42 -41.18
N LEU A 906 0.74 -8.80 -39.98
CA LEU A 906 0.06 -8.51 -38.72
C LEU A 906 0.06 -7.00 -38.42
N THR A 907 -1.11 -6.49 -38.03
CA THR A 907 -1.33 -5.11 -37.56
C THR A 907 -1.92 -5.07 -36.15
N SER A 908 -2.66 -6.09 -35.73
CA SER A 908 -2.95 -6.38 -34.32
C SER A 908 -2.80 -7.87 -34.00
N LEU A 909 -2.41 -8.16 -32.75
CA LEU A 909 -2.27 -9.52 -32.22
C LEU A 909 -2.85 -9.57 -30.80
N VAL A 910 -3.67 -10.57 -30.51
CA VAL A 910 -4.15 -10.88 -29.15
C VAL A 910 -3.52 -12.18 -28.68
N ILE A 911 -2.78 -12.13 -27.57
CA ILE A 911 -2.23 -13.29 -26.86
C ILE A 911 -3.16 -13.58 -25.67
N PRO A 912 -3.80 -14.76 -25.59
CA PRO A 912 -4.82 -15.08 -24.60
C PRO A 912 -4.22 -15.49 -23.26
N GLU A 913 -5.06 -15.51 -22.22
CA GLU A 913 -4.72 -16.13 -20.94
C GLU A 913 -4.37 -17.62 -21.11
N GLY A 914 -3.33 -18.04 -20.41
CA GLY A 914 -2.70 -19.36 -20.52
C GLY A 914 -1.28 -19.32 -21.08
N ILE A 915 -0.91 -18.27 -21.83
CA ILE A 915 0.46 -18.10 -22.35
C ILE A 915 1.36 -17.51 -21.25
N GLU A 916 2.24 -18.35 -20.71
CA GLU A 916 3.16 -18.00 -19.62
C GLU A 916 4.50 -17.45 -20.11
N SER A 917 4.90 -17.75 -21.35
CA SER A 917 6.22 -17.36 -21.88
C SER A 917 6.21 -17.02 -23.38
N ILE A 918 7.12 -16.11 -23.75
CA ILE A 918 7.37 -15.67 -25.13
C ILE A 918 8.87 -15.77 -25.40
N GLY A 919 9.26 -16.50 -26.45
CA GLY A 919 10.64 -16.87 -26.75
C GLY A 919 11.49 -15.76 -27.36
N ALA A 920 12.79 -16.03 -27.50
CA ALA A 920 13.74 -15.11 -28.12
C ALA A 920 13.34 -14.80 -29.58
N TYR A 921 13.45 -13.54 -29.99
CA TYR A 921 13.10 -13.07 -31.33
C TYR A 921 11.64 -13.37 -31.79
N ALA A 922 10.72 -13.77 -30.89
CA ALA A 922 9.41 -14.30 -31.24
C ALA A 922 8.62 -13.47 -32.26
N PHE A 923 8.61 -12.13 -32.14
CA PHE A 923 7.95 -11.20 -33.05
C PHE A 923 8.96 -10.32 -33.82
N GLN A 924 10.21 -10.78 -33.96
CA GLN A 924 11.26 -9.94 -34.57
C GLN A 924 10.89 -9.62 -36.03
N TYR A 925 11.01 -8.33 -36.41
CA TYR A 925 10.60 -7.78 -37.71
C TYR A 925 9.09 -7.86 -38.03
N CYS A 926 8.20 -7.96 -37.03
CA CYS A 926 6.77 -7.64 -37.17
C CYS A 926 6.54 -6.13 -37.41
N SER A 927 7.08 -5.59 -38.51
CA SER A 927 7.27 -4.14 -38.73
C SER A 927 5.97 -3.34 -38.80
N ASN A 928 4.85 -4.00 -39.10
CA ASN A 928 3.53 -3.41 -39.29
C ASN A 928 2.58 -3.63 -38.10
N LEU A 929 3.00 -4.38 -37.06
CA LEU A 929 2.22 -4.59 -35.85
C LEU A 929 2.04 -3.23 -35.13
N VAL A 930 0.80 -2.78 -34.96
CA VAL A 930 0.44 -1.49 -34.34
C VAL A 930 0.00 -1.67 -32.88
N SER A 931 -0.67 -2.78 -32.58
CA SER A 931 -1.11 -3.11 -31.23
C SER A 931 -0.92 -4.57 -30.87
N ILE A 932 -0.61 -4.82 -29.58
CA ILE A 932 -0.61 -6.15 -28.99
C ILE A 932 -1.42 -6.17 -27.71
N GLU A 933 -2.24 -7.21 -27.51
CA GLU A 933 -2.87 -7.53 -26.23
C GLU A 933 -2.14 -8.70 -25.58
N LEU A 934 -1.80 -8.54 -24.31
CA LEU A 934 -0.99 -9.47 -23.51
C LEU A 934 -1.78 -10.00 -22.30
N PRO A 935 -1.56 -11.27 -21.89
CA PRO A 935 -2.29 -11.89 -20.80
C PRO A 935 -1.70 -11.56 -19.42
N SER A 936 -2.55 -11.63 -18.39
CA SER A 936 -2.16 -11.57 -16.98
C SER A 936 -1.22 -12.69 -16.56
N THR A 937 -1.28 -13.82 -17.27
CA THR A 937 -0.51 -15.04 -17.02
C THR A 937 0.93 -15.02 -17.57
N LEU A 938 1.33 -13.99 -18.33
CA LEU A 938 2.70 -13.87 -18.85
C LEU A 938 3.73 -13.67 -17.73
N THR A 939 4.79 -14.48 -17.71
CA THR A 939 5.86 -14.43 -16.68
C THR A 939 7.25 -14.11 -17.23
N SER A 940 7.47 -14.32 -18.54
CA SER A 940 8.80 -14.18 -19.17
C SER A 940 8.74 -13.80 -20.65
N THR A 941 9.72 -13.02 -21.10
CA THR A 941 9.90 -12.63 -22.50
C THR A 941 11.38 -12.71 -22.89
N GLY A 942 11.64 -13.43 -23.98
CA GLY A 942 12.97 -13.82 -24.42
C GLY A 942 13.72 -12.74 -25.18
N THR A 943 15.04 -12.95 -25.29
CA THR A 943 16.00 -12.01 -25.85
C THR A 943 15.54 -11.48 -27.21
N TYR A 944 15.38 -10.15 -27.34
CA TYR A 944 14.92 -9.47 -28.57
C TYR A 944 13.49 -9.82 -29.06
N ALA A 945 12.58 -10.34 -28.22
CA ALA A 945 11.23 -10.79 -28.62
C ALA A 945 10.46 -9.79 -29.52
N TYR A 946 10.50 -8.48 -29.26
CA TYR A 946 9.79 -7.45 -30.05
C TYR A 946 10.73 -6.59 -30.91
N SER A 947 11.94 -7.07 -31.20
CA SER A 947 12.92 -6.33 -31.98
C SER A 947 12.38 -5.96 -33.38
N MET A 948 12.49 -4.69 -33.77
CA MET A 948 12.03 -4.17 -35.07
C MET A 948 10.50 -4.23 -35.29
N CYS A 949 9.69 -4.31 -34.24
CA CYS A 949 8.24 -4.03 -34.29
C CYS A 949 7.95 -2.52 -34.48
N SER A 950 8.46 -1.93 -35.57
CA SER A 950 8.63 -0.48 -35.73
C SER A 950 7.35 0.36 -35.80
N SER A 951 6.19 -0.26 -36.02
CA SER A 951 4.88 0.42 -36.03
C SER A 951 4.12 0.30 -34.71
N LEU A 952 4.64 -0.46 -33.73
CA LEU A 952 3.95 -0.75 -32.48
C LEU A 952 3.78 0.55 -31.70
N GLN A 953 2.55 0.80 -31.22
CA GLN A 953 2.15 2.03 -30.55
C GLN A 953 1.34 1.76 -29.27
N ASN A 954 0.58 0.66 -29.25
CA ASN A 954 -0.36 0.34 -28.18
C ASN A 954 -0.06 -1.05 -27.59
N VAL A 955 0.13 -1.12 -26.28
CA VAL A 955 0.21 -2.38 -25.52
C VAL A 955 -0.98 -2.44 -24.57
N TYR A 956 -1.84 -3.42 -24.76
CA TYR A 956 -2.97 -3.73 -23.88
C TYR A 956 -2.57 -4.88 -22.95
N TYR A 957 -2.82 -4.77 -21.66
CA TYR A 957 -2.41 -5.77 -20.68
C TYR A 957 -3.55 -6.17 -19.74
N ASN A 958 -3.86 -7.46 -19.71
CA ASN A 958 -4.94 -8.02 -18.90
C ASN A 958 -4.59 -8.24 -17.41
N GLY A 959 -3.32 -8.12 -17.03
CA GLY A 959 -2.87 -8.26 -15.63
C GLY A 959 -2.79 -6.94 -14.87
N THR A 960 -2.33 -7.02 -13.62
CA THR A 960 -2.07 -5.87 -12.73
C THR A 960 -0.63 -5.38 -12.82
N ILE A 961 -0.35 -4.19 -12.27
CA ILE A 961 1.03 -3.68 -12.13
C ILE A 961 1.94 -4.64 -11.33
N GLU A 962 1.40 -5.39 -10.37
CA GLU A 962 2.11 -6.47 -9.67
C GLU A 962 2.50 -7.61 -10.62
N ASN A 963 1.57 -8.08 -11.46
CA ASN A 963 1.88 -9.10 -12.48
C ASN A 963 2.96 -8.58 -13.45
N TRP A 964 2.89 -7.31 -13.86
CA TRP A 964 3.88 -6.68 -14.74
C TRP A 964 5.27 -6.56 -14.10
N CYS A 965 5.36 -6.25 -12.80
CA CYS A 965 6.61 -6.36 -12.03
C CYS A 965 7.15 -7.79 -11.99
N GLY A 966 6.26 -8.78 -12.04
CA GLY A 966 6.57 -10.20 -12.13
C GLY A 966 7.18 -10.64 -13.46
N ILE A 967 7.00 -9.90 -14.57
CA ILE A 967 7.51 -10.30 -15.88
C ILE A 967 9.04 -10.19 -15.93
N SER A 968 9.68 -11.26 -16.39
CA SER A 968 11.14 -11.34 -16.58
C SER A 968 11.49 -11.00 -18.03
N TYR A 969 12.19 -9.90 -18.26
CA TYR A 969 12.61 -9.44 -19.58
C TYR A 969 14.10 -9.75 -19.80
N ASP A 970 14.44 -10.60 -20.77
CA ASP A 970 15.84 -10.96 -21.09
C ASP A 970 16.70 -9.73 -21.45
N ASN A 971 16.11 -8.78 -22.18
CA ASN A 971 16.72 -7.50 -22.50
C ASN A 971 15.68 -6.41 -22.79
N LEU A 972 16.14 -5.17 -22.96
CA LEU A 972 15.30 -4.02 -23.29
C LEU A 972 14.37 -4.20 -24.51
N PHE A 973 14.75 -5.04 -25.48
CA PHE A 973 13.96 -5.32 -26.69
C PHE A 973 13.01 -6.54 -26.54
N ALA A 974 13.05 -7.21 -25.38
CA ALA A 974 12.03 -8.16 -24.95
C ALA A 974 10.81 -7.45 -24.35
N ASN A 975 10.93 -6.18 -23.94
CA ASN A 975 9.79 -5.37 -23.53
C ASN A 975 9.13 -4.68 -24.74
N PRO A 976 7.83 -4.90 -25.03
CA PRO A 976 7.16 -4.28 -26.18
C PRO A 976 7.08 -2.75 -26.06
N MET A 977 7.13 -2.19 -24.84
CA MET A 977 7.10 -0.75 -24.62
C MET A 977 8.33 -0.01 -25.18
N TYR A 978 9.43 -0.72 -25.49
CA TYR A 978 10.54 -0.13 -26.23
C TYR A 978 10.13 0.41 -27.62
N TYR A 979 9.17 -0.23 -28.30
CA TYR A 979 8.63 0.25 -29.58
C TYR A 979 7.32 1.04 -29.43
N ALA A 980 6.41 0.61 -28.54
CA ALA A 980 5.16 1.34 -28.28
C ALA A 980 5.40 2.75 -27.71
N GLN A 981 6.37 2.88 -26.81
CA GLN A 981 6.95 4.11 -26.25
C GLN A 981 6.01 5.08 -25.52
N SER A 982 4.69 4.88 -25.61
CA SER A 982 3.70 5.85 -25.17
C SER A 982 2.51 5.16 -24.51
N ASN A 983 1.75 4.37 -25.27
CA ASN A 983 0.41 3.95 -24.85
C ASN A 983 0.42 2.53 -24.27
N PHE A 984 0.54 2.45 -22.94
CA PHE A 984 0.20 1.27 -22.16
C PHE A 984 -1.25 1.36 -21.70
N TYR A 985 -2.01 0.28 -21.83
CA TYR A 985 -3.43 0.21 -21.46
C TYR A 985 -3.69 -0.94 -20.48
N GLN A 986 -4.46 -0.65 -19.43
CA GLN A 986 -4.99 -1.63 -18.48
C GLN A 986 -6.51 -1.46 -18.41
N LYS A 987 -7.24 -2.49 -17.95
CA LYS A 987 -8.69 -2.40 -17.70
C LYS A 987 -8.96 -1.72 -16.36
N ASP A 988 -9.92 -0.79 -16.35
CA ASP A 988 -10.52 -0.26 -15.13
C ASP A 988 -11.52 -1.24 -14.50
N ASN A 989 -12.11 -0.85 -13.36
CA ASN A 989 -13.10 -1.65 -12.63
C ASN A 989 -14.41 -1.92 -13.40
N THR A 990 -14.64 -1.25 -14.55
CA THR A 990 -15.76 -1.54 -15.47
C THR A 990 -15.39 -2.55 -16.55
N GLY A 991 -14.11 -2.90 -16.67
CA GLY A 991 -13.54 -3.71 -17.77
C GLY A 991 -13.15 -2.89 -19.00
N THR A 992 -13.14 -1.56 -18.92
CA THR A 992 -12.83 -0.66 -20.04
C THR A 992 -11.32 -0.36 -20.10
N TRP A 993 -10.74 -0.38 -21.30
CA TRP A 993 -9.33 -0.07 -21.52
C TRP A 993 -9.03 1.43 -21.31
N GLN A 994 -8.27 1.76 -20.26
CA GLN A 994 -7.78 3.11 -19.97
C GLN A 994 -6.28 3.22 -20.25
N THR A 995 -5.79 4.43 -20.57
CA THR A 995 -4.35 4.68 -20.74
C THR A 995 -3.71 4.87 -19.37
N VAL A 996 -2.62 4.17 -19.09
CA VAL A 996 -1.91 4.29 -17.81
C VAL A 996 -0.97 5.49 -17.84
N THR A 997 -1.32 6.53 -17.08
CA THR A 997 -0.50 7.73 -16.84
C THR A 997 0.29 7.69 -15.54
N GLU A 998 0.03 6.71 -14.68
CA GLU A 998 0.57 6.63 -13.33
C GLU A 998 0.99 5.20 -13.01
N ILE A 999 2.15 5.00 -12.38
CA ILE A 999 2.59 3.66 -11.93
C ILE A 999 2.59 3.63 -10.41
N VAL A 1000 1.57 2.98 -9.84
CA VAL A 1000 1.53 2.62 -8.42
C VAL A 1000 2.05 1.20 -8.26
N ILE A 1001 3.20 1.05 -7.61
CA ILE A 1001 3.78 -0.26 -7.29
C ILE A 1001 3.12 -0.78 -6.00
N PRO A 1002 2.50 -1.97 -5.96
CA PRO A 1002 1.85 -2.48 -4.74
C PRO A 1002 2.85 -2.94 -3.65
N ASP A 1003 2.45 -2.84 -2.38
CA ASP A 1003 3.27 -3.18 -1.20
C ASP A 1003 3.89 -4.59 -1.21
N THR A 1004 3.30 -5.53 -1.94
CA THR A 1004 3.82 -6.89 -2.12
C THR A 1004 5.12 -6.95 -2.94
N VAL A 1005 5.42 -5.91 -3.73
CA VAL A 1005 6.56 -5.85 -4.64
C VAL A 1005 7.81 -5.35 -3.92
N THR A 1006 8.65 -6.29 -3.46
CA THR A 1006 9.92 -5.98 -2.79
C THR A 1006 11.11 -5.77 -3.75
N VAL A 1007 10.94 -6.13 -5.03
CA VAL A 1007 11.95 -6.02 -6.11
C VAL A 1007 11.25 -5.66 -7.42
N ILE A 1008 11.68 -4.57 -8.05
CA ILE A 1008 11.27 -4.21 -9.43
C ILE A 1008 12.33 -4.78 -10.37
N LYS A 1009 11.92 -5.65 -11.31
CA LYS A 1009 12.82 -6.37 -12.21
C LYS A 1009 13.47 -5.46 -13.27
N ASP A 1010 14.50 -6.00 -13.90
CA ASP A 1010 15.21 -5.38 -15.03
C ASP A 1010 14.23 -5.11 -16.20
N TYR A 1011 14.37 -3.95 -16.82
CA TYR A 1011 13.58 -3.44 -17.97
C TYR A 1011 12.06 -3.31 -17.80
N SER A 1012 11.44 -3.63 -16.65
CA SER A 1012 9.96 -3.76 -16.53
C SER A 1012 9.16 -2.54 -17.01
N PHE A 1013 9.47 -1.34 -16.55
CA PHE A 1013 8.76 -0.10 -16.93
C PHE A 1013 9.55 0.74 -17.95
N ALA A 1014 10.45 0.11 -18.70
CA ALA A 1014 11.25 0.80 -19.68
C ALA A 1014 10.37 1.38 -20.81
N TYR A 1015 10.60 2.66 -21.13
CA TYR A 1015 9.96 3.41 -22.21
C TYR A 1015 8.46 3.73 -22.00
N PHE A 1016 7.96 3.70 -20.76
CA PHE A 1016 6.65 4.23 -20.37
C PHE A 1016 6.66 5.77 -20.37
N ARG A 1017 6.58 6.43 -21.55
CA ARG A 1017 6.73 7.90 -21.63
C ARG A 1017 5.50 8.70 -21.26
N ASN A 1018 4.30 8.15 -21.40
CA ASN A 1018 3.07 8.85 -21.00
C ASN A 1018 2.94 8.96 -19.47
N VAL A 1019 3.73 8.18 -18.71
CA VAL A 1019 3.67 8.16 -17.25
C VAL A 1019 4.28 9.42 -16.64
N THR A 1020 3.52 10.07 -15.75
CA THR A 1020 3.84 11.31 -15.04
C THR A 1020 4.23 11.10 -13.58
N SER A 1021 3.70 10.05 -12.93
CA SER A 1021 4.00 9.68 -11.53
C SER A 1021 4.50 8.23 -11.43
N ILE A 1022 5.44 7.99 -10.51
CA ILE A 1022 5.85 6.64 -10.09
C ILE A 1022 5.86 6.63 -8.57
N GLU A 1023 5.01 5.79 -7.99
CA GLU A 1023 4.92 5.58 -6.54
C GLU A 1023 5.65 4.29 -6.17
N LEU A 1024 6.60 4.38 -5.24
CA LEU A 1024 7.32 3.23 -4.68
C LEU A 1024 6.89 2.99 -3.23
N PRO A 1025 6.39 1.80 -2.87
CA PRO A 1025 5.97 1.49 -1.51
C PRO A 1025 7.18 1.29 -0.60
N SER A 1026 6.95 1.35 0.71
CA SER A 1026 7.98 1.29 1.75
C SER A 1026 8.84 0.01 1.72
N TYR A 1027 8.37 -1.06 1.07
CA TYR A 1027 9.02 -2.37 0.99
C TYR A 1027 9.93 -2.60 -0.24
N VAL A 1028 10.05 -1.65 -1.20
CA VAL A 1028 10.92 -1.83 -2.38
C VAL A 1028 12.40 -1.77 -1.98
N THR A 1029 13.04 -2.94 -1.93
CA THR A 1029 14.47 -3.07 -1.59
C THR A 1029 15.41 -2.89 -2.78
N THR A 1030 14.93 -3.13 -4.00
CA THR A 1030 15.75 -3.19 -5.22
C THR A 1030 15.00 -2.67 -6.43
N ILE A 1031 15.64 -1.80 -7.20
CA ILE A 1031 15.18 -1.33 -8.52
C ILE A 1031 16.14 -1.87 -9.59
N GLY A 1032 15.64 -2.63 -10.56
CA GLY A 1032 16.45 -3.33 -11.55
C GLY A 1032 17.17 -2.46 -12.60
N THR A 1033 18.00 -3.12 -13.42
CA THR A 1033 18.71 -2.52 -14.56
C THR A 1033 17.73 -1.97 -15.58
N GLU A 1034 17.90 -0.71 -15.98
CA GLU A 1034 17.05 -0.02 -16.98
C GLU A 1034 15.54 -0.06 -16.70
N SER A 1035 15.11 -0.35 -15.46
CA SER A 1035 13.72 -0.63 -15.10
C SER A 1035 12.75 0.52 -15.42
N PHE A 1036 13.17 1.78 -15.32
CA PHE A 1036 12.39 2.97 -15.64
C PHE A 1036 13.01 3.77 -16.81
N ARG A 1037 13.83 3.12 -17.63
CA ARG A 1037 14.62 3.80 -18.68
C ARG A 1037 13.71 4.56 -19.63
N ALA A 1038 13.96 5.86 -19.79
CA ALA A 1038 13.22 6.77 -20.64
C ALA A 1038 11.73 6.98 -20.27
N CYS A 1039 11.36 6.86 -18.99
CA CYS A 1039 10.11 7.43 -18.47
C CYS A 1039 10.22 8.97 -18.46
N ARG A 1040 9.83 9.58 -19.59
CA ARG A 1040 10.19 10.97 -19.92
C ARG A 1040 9.34 12.05 -19.27
N ASN A 1041 8.10 11.75 -18.87
CA ASN A 1041 7.19 12.74 -18.30
C ASN A 1041 7.19 12.74 -16.76
N VAL A 1042 7.86 11.76 -16.13
CA VAL A 1042 8.04 11.69 -14.67
C VAL A 1042 8.85 12.90 -14.19
N THR A 1043 8.27 13.68 -13.27
CA THR A 1043 8.85 14.93 -12.74
C THR A 1043 9.53 14.78 -11.39
N SER A 1044 9.03 13.86 -10.56
CA SER A 1044 9.56 13.53 -9.23
C SER A 1044 9.52 12.02 -8.98
N ILE A 1045 10.29 11.55 -7.99
CA ILE A 1045 10.14 10.21 -7.43
C ILE A 1045 10.61 10.21 -5.96
N ALA A 1046 9.96 9.38 -5.14
CA ALA A 1046 10.39 9.09 -3.77
C ALA A 1046 11.08 7.73 -3.71
N LEU A 1047 12.20 7.64 -3.01
CA LEU A 1047 12.99 6.43 -2.81
C LEU A 1047 12.82 5.94 -1.36
N PRO A 1048 12.19 4.76 -1.13
CA PRO A 1048 11.82 4.31 0.20
C PRO A 1048 13.04 3.92 1.04
N SER A 1049 12.89 3.95 2.37
CA SER A 1049 14.00 3.73 3.32
C SER A 1049 14.61 2.33 3.25
N THR A 1050 13.83 1.33 2.83
CA THR A 1050 14.31 -0.05 2.65
C THR A 1050 15.12 -0.26 1.35
N LEU A 1051 15.20 0.74 0.45
CA LEU A 1051 15.89 0.65 -0.82
C LEU A 1051 17.42 0.53 -0.62
N LYS A 1052 17.96 -0.60 -1.08
CA LYS A 1052 19.38 -0.99 -0.93
C LYS A 1052 20.15 -0.91 -2.24
N SER A 1053 19.48 -0.96 -3.39
CA SER A 1053 20.16 -0.89 -4.69
C SER A 1053 19.28 -0.34 -5.82
N ILE A 1054 19.94 0.37 -6.74
CA ILE A 1054 19.37 0.83 -8.01
C ILE A 1054 20.32 0.36 -9.13
N GLY A 1055 19.78 -0.42 -10.06
CA GLY A 1055 20.51 -1.04 -11.16
C GLY A 1055 21.08 -0.05 -12.17
N ALA A 1056 21.97 -0.55 -13.04
CA ALA A 1056 22.59 0.30 -14.05
C ALA A 1056 21.54 0.93 -14.97
N ASN A 1057 21.72 2.20 -15.33
CA ASN A 1057 20.85 2.96 -16.24
C ASN A 1057 19.34 2.99 -15.87
N ALA A 1058 18.93 2.63 -14.65
CA ALA A 1058 17.51 2.50 -14.24
C ALA A 1058 16.62 3.70 -14.64
N PHE A 1059 17.12 4.93 -14.48
CA PHE A 1059 16.43 6.19 -14.80
C PHE A 1059 17.10 6.94 -15.97
N TYR A 1060 17.84 6.23 -16.83
CA TYR A 1060 18.51 6.82 -17.99
C TYR A 1060 17.49 7.39 -18.98
N LEU A 1061 17.69 8.64 -19.41
CA LEU A 1061 16.78 9.45 -20.25
C LEU A 1061 15.43 9.84 -19.60
N CYS A 1062 15.29 9.78 -18.28
CA CYS A 1062 14.17 10.39 -17.53
C CYS A 1062 14.34 11.91 -17.44
N ASN A 1063 14.32 12.58 -18.59
CA ASN A 1063 14.78 13.97 -18.75
C ASN A 1063 14.03 15.00 -17.87
N SER A 1064 12.77 14.74 -17.55
CA SER A 1064 11.92 15.64 -16.74
C SER A 1064 12.05 15.43 -15.23
N LEU A 1065 12.72 14.37 -14.78
CA LEU A 1065 12.89 14.07 -13.35
C LEU A 1065 13.76 15.16 -12.69
N LYS A 1066 13.12 16.10 -11.99
CA LYS A 1066 13.74 17.30 -11.39
C LYS A 1066 13.91 17.21 -9.88
N THR A 1067 13.07 16.44 -9.22
CA THR A 1067 13.10 16.25 -7.77
C THR A 1067 13.25 14.78 -7.43
N VAL A 1068 14.19 14.45 -6.54
CA VAL A 1068 14.28 13.13 -5.92
C VAL A 1068 14.14 13.30 -4.41
N TYR A 1069 13.14 12.67 -3.82
CA TYR A 1069 13.02 12.53 -2.37
C TYR A 1069 13.73 11.23 -1.97
N ASN A 1070 14.75 11.33 -1.13
CA ASN A 1070 15.63 10.23 -0.78
C ASN A 1070 15.60 10.02 0.73
N VAL A 1071 14.74 9.10 1.18
CA VAL A 1071 14.75 8.59 2.56
C VAL A 1071 15.53 7.26 2.67
N SER A 1072 16.22 6.87 1.60
CA SER A 1072 17.05 5.67 1.53
C SER A 1072 18.49 5.93 1.95
N SER A 1073 19.18 4.86 2.41
CA SER A 1073 20.61 4.90 2.75
C SER A 1073 21.57 5.19 1.57
N LEU A 1074 21.06 5.45 0.36
CA LEU A 1074 21.87 5.69 -0.83
C LEU A 1074 22.35 7.15 -0.89
N TYR A 1075 23.66 7.35 -0.99
CA TYR A 1075 24.24 8.69 -1.09
C TYR A 1075 24.12 9.23 -2.53
N LEU A 1076 23.13 10.08 -2.77
CA LEU A 1076 22.88 10.69 -4.09
C LEU A 1076 23.54 12.06 -4.25
N THR A 1077 23.76 12.50 -5.49
CA THR A 1077 24.36 13.80 -5.80
C THR A 1077 23.83 14.32 -7.13
N THR A 1078 23.39 15.58 -7.19
CA THR A 1078 22.79 16.19 -8.39
C THR A 1078 23.75 16.13 -9.59
N GLY A 1079 23.21 15.79 -10.76
CA GLY A 1079 23.99 15.59 -11.99
C GLY A 1079 24.80 14.27 -12.04
N SER A 1080 24.71 13.41 -11.03
CA SER A 1080 25.46 12.15 -10.99
C SER A 1080 24.78 11.03 -11.80
N SER A 1081 25.58 10.26 -12.54
CA SER A 1081 25.15 9.02 -13.21
C SER A 1081 25.13 7.80 -12.27
N ASN A 1082 25.61 7.94 -11.03
CA ASN A 1082 25.57 6.87 -10.03
C ASN A 1082 24.12 6.47 -9.71
N TYR A 1083 23.94 5.26 -9.16
CA TYR A 1083 22.63 4.70 -8.81
C TYR A 1083 21.62 4.80 -9.98
N GLY A 1084 22.04 4.35 -11.16
CA GLY A 1084 21.18 4.24 -12.32
C GLY A 1084 20.74 5.55 -12.98
N TYR A 1085 21.51 6.64 -12.87
CA TYR A 1085 21.14 8.00 -13.35
C TYR A 1085 19.97 8.67 -12.62
N ILE A 1086 19.50 8.13 -11.48
CA ILE A 1086 18.40 8.69 -10.67
C ILE A 1086 18.55 10.20 -10.41
N ALA A 1087 19.78 10.63 -10.11
CA ALA A 1087 20.12 12.00 -9.76
C ALA A 1087 20.60 12.86 -10.96
N TYR A 1088 20.69 12.30 -12.16
CA TYR A 1088 21.40 12.93 -13.29
C TYR A 1088 20.66 14.12 -13.89
N TYR A 1089 19.33 14.05 -13.98
CA TYR A 1089 18.49 15.14 -14.49
C TYR A 1089 17.88 16.03 -13.40
N ALA A 1090 18.06 15.63 -12.13
CA ALA A 1090 17.52 16.28 -10.95
C ALA A 1090 18.21 17.61 -10.66
N SER A 1091 17.41 18.65 -10.41
CA SER A 1091 17.87 19.92 -9.84
C SER A 1091 17.85 19.89 -8.31
N ASN A 1092 16.91 19.15 -7.73
CA ASN A 1092 16.69 19.07 -6.28
C ASN A 1092 16.83 17.62 -5.82
N ILE A 1093 17.54 17.39 -4.72
CA ILE A 1093 17.54 16.11 -4.01
C ILE A 1093 17.34 16.43 -2.54
N TYR A 1094 16.21 16.01 -1.99
CA TYR A 1094 15.90 16.12 -0.57
C TYR A 1094 16.33 14.80 0.07
N SER A 1095 17.41 14.81 0.85
CA SER A 1095 17.91 13.62 1.53
C SER A 1095 17.63 13.73 3.02
N TYR A 1096 16.85 12.80 3.56
CA TYR A 1096 16.79 12.57 4.99
C TYR A 1096 17.86 11.53 5.34
N LEU A 1097 18.83 11.93 6.15
CA LEU A 1097 19.70 11.01 6.86
C LEU A 1097 19.09 10.84 8.27
N PRO A 1098 18.69 9.63 8.67
CA PRO A 1098 18.60 9.30 10.09
C PRO A 1098 20.00 9.43 10.70
N GLU A 1099 20.11 9.99 11.91
CA GLU A 1099 21.35 9.99 12.70
C GLU A 1099 21.58 8.64 13.41
#